data_AF-A0A1F3ADS1-F1
#
_entry.id   AF-A0A1F3ADS1-F1
#
_cell.length_a   1.000
_cell.length_b   1.000
_cell.length_c   1.000
_cell.angle_alpha   90.00
_cell.angle_beta   90.00
_cell.angle_gamma   90.00
#
_symmetry.space_group_name_H-M   'P 1'
#
loop_
_entity.id
_entity.type
_entity.pdbx_description
1 polymer ?
#
loop_
_entity_poly.entity_id
_entity_poly.type
_entity_poly.pdbx_seq_one_letter_code
_entity_poly.pdbx_strand_id
1 'polypeptide(L)'
;MVKDLRIAVDIGGTFTDVVLEESGRRLTRKLLTTPQRPEEAVLEGVRLILRDAGRSFGDVEVFVHGTTLATNAVIERRGARTALIATNGFRDVLDIANESRYDQYDLTIEKPRPLVPRALRFTVPERMDVHGKVRLALDEAAVRAVAAELGRQRIESVAIAFIHAYVNPAHERRTREILAAELPHLRVTLSSEVCPEVREYERTSTAVANAYVQPLMDSYLERMQAALAAEKFTGTIYLVTSGGGLTAIETARRFPVRLIESGPAGGAIFAAQVAARAGERRALSYDMGGTTAKICLIDDFTPHTARLFEVDRAARFLKGSGLPVRIPVIEMVEIGAGGGSIARLDALKRVTVGPESAGAEPGPACYGRGGLHPAVTDANVVLGTIDPKDFAGGTIALDLDAAKGALERDVAAGLGLSTDMAAYAVYEMVSENMASAARVHAVERGAVVNQYNLIAFGGGAPLHAARVAEKIGVQRVIVPPNAGVGSAVGFLAAPVSFELVRSRYMRLDTFDAASASELLAEMSAEATALVAPGARGMKTFERRVAFMRYIGQGHEILVVLPPRPLVASDAEALRAAYERDYAALFERHIPNAAIEILSWSVQVSTETSLPAVQGAAPTVPAAVPVGRRAVFDGRSGRTTDVPVYRRDRLPSGSTFSGPAIVAEDETSTYISASFTAHIDASGCIVMNRRAG
;
A
#
# COMPACT_ATOMS: atom_id res chain seq x y z
N MET A 1 -35.11 -11.00 -4.14
CA MET A 1 -34.54 -9.84 -3.43
C MET A 1 -33.07 -9.79 -3.82
N VAL A 2 -32.60 -8.68 -4.37
CA VAL A 2 -31.18 -8.53 -4.71
C VAL A 2 -30.43 -8.46 -3.38
N LYS A 3 -29.70 -9.52 -3.04
CA LYS A 3 -28.70 -9.46 -1.96
C LYS A 3 -27.59 -8.57 -2.50
N ASP A 4 -27.38 -7.39 -1.93
CA ASP A 4 -26.24 -6.49 -2.23
C ASP A 4 -25.63 -6.05 -0.89
N LEU A 5 -25.32 -7.05 -0.06
CA LEU A 5 -24.67 -6.85 1.24
C LEU A 5 -23.20 -7.21 1.10
N ARG A 6 -22.33 -6.21 1.21
CA ARG A 6 -20.88 -6.35 1.02
C ARG A 6 -20.15 -5.89 2.28
N ILE A 7 -19.10 -6.59 2.63
CA ILE A 7 -18.24 -6.27 3.77
C ILE A 7 -16.82 -6.08 3.29
N ALA A 8 -16.14 -5.06 3.82
CA ALA A 8 -14.71 -4.91 3.71
C ALA A 8 -14.07 -4.82 5.08
N VAL A 9 -12.93 -5.49 5.25
CA VAL A 9 -12.15 -5.46 6.49
C VAL A 9 -10.68 -5.21 6.19
N ASP A 10 -10.11 -4.17 6.79
CA ASP A 10 -8.68 -3.86 6.75
C ASP A 10 -8.04 -4.10 8.11
N ILE A 11 -7.03 -4.98 8.18
CA ILE A 11 -6.24 -5.17 9.39
C ILE A 11 -4.95 -4.36 9.29
N GLY A 12 -4.93 -3.23 10.02
CA GLY A 12 -3.74 -2.44 10.26
C GLY A 12 -2.99 -2.86 11.53
N GLY A 13 -1.85 -2.22 11.77
CA GLY A 13 -1.01 -2.48 12.96
C GLY A 13 -1.62 -2.00 14.29
N THR A 14 -2.51 -1.01 14.26
CA THR A 14 -3.14 -0.46 15.48
C THR A 14 -4.64 -0.79 15.55
N PHE A 15 -5.34 -0.65 14.41
CA PHE A 15 -6.78 -0.82 14.33
C PHE A 15 -7.16 -1.77 13.20
N THR A 16 -8.30 -2.43 13.38
CA THR A 16 -9.03 -3.17 12.36
C THR A 16 -10.26 -2.36 11.96
N ASP A 17 -10.38 -2.07 10.67
CA ASP A 17 -11.43 -1.23 10.11
C ASP A 17 -12.45 -2.12 9.40
N VAL A 18 -13.73 -2.00 9.75
CA VAL A 18 -14.81 -2.80 9.18
C VAL A 18 -15.86 -1.89 8.55
N VAL A 19 -16.21 -2.17 7.31
CA VAL A 19 -17.22 -1.44 6.55
C VAL A 19 -18.26 -2.43 6.03
N LEU A 20 -19.53 -2.14 6.30
CA LEU A 20 -20.69 -2.83 5.73
C LEU A 20 -21.35 -1.89 4.74
N GLU A 21 -21.55 -2.33 3.49
CA GLU A 21 -22.28 -1.60 2.47
C GLU A 21 -23.53 -2.38 2.06
N GLU A 22 -24.68 -1.73 2.14
CA GLU A 22 -25.98 -2.25 1.71
C GLU A 22 -26.72 -1.20 0.89
N SER A 23 -27.02 -1.49 -0.38
CA SER A 23 -27.76 -0.57 -1.27
C SER A 23 -27.18 0.86 -1.30
N GLY A 24 -25.84 0.98 -1.26
CA GLY A 24 -25.12 2.25 -1.24
C GLY A 24 -25.06 2.98 0.10
N ARG A 25 -25.67 2.43 1.17
CA ARG A 25 -25.53 2.95 2.54
C ARG A 25 -24.40 2.21 3.25
N ARG A 26 -23.61 2.94 4.04
CA ARG A 26 -22.46 2.38 4.76
C ARG A 26 -22.67 2.46 6.25
N LEU A 27 -22.29 1.40 6.94
CA LEU A 27 -21.99 1.41 8.36
C LEU A 27 -20.50 1.12 8.50
N THR A 28 -19.87 1.75 9.49
CA THR A 28 -18.44 1.59 9.76
C THR A 28 -18.24 1.26 11.23
N ARG A 29 -17.17 0.52 11.51
CA ARG A 29 -16.76 0.19 12.88
C ARG A 29 -15.25 0.05 12.93
N LYS A 30 -14.65 0.61 13.99
CA LYS A 30 -13.21 0.55 14.25
C LYS A 30 -12.97 -0.15 15.58
N LEU A 31 -12.05 -1.10 15.58
CA LEU A 31 -11.66 -1.89 16.74
C LEU A 31 -10.14 -1.97 16.84
N LEU A 32 -9.63 -2.22 18.03
CA LEU A 32 -8.19 -2.47 18.21
C LEU A 32 -7.81 -3.80 17.56
N THR A 33 -6.67 -3.83 16.88
CA THR A 33 -6.13 -5.08 16.31
C THR A 33 -5.68 -6.01 17.44
N THR A 34 -5.88 -7.32 17.27
CA THR A 34 -5.34 -8.37 18.16
C THR A 34 -4.25 -9.16 17.42
N PRO A 35 -2.96 -8.78 17.53
CA PRO A 35 -1.90 -9.30 16.67
C PRO A 35 -1.71 -10.83 16.74
N GLN A 36 -2.00 -11.45 17.88
CA GLN A 36 -1.79 -12.88 18.10
C GLN A 36 -2.87 -13.74 17.43
N ARG A 37 -4.08 -13.18 17.24
CA ARG A 37 -5.25 -13.86 16.65
C ARG A 37 -6.03 -12.88 15.76
N PRO A 38 -5.43 -12.43 14.64
CA PRO A 38 -6.01 -11.40 13.78
C PRO A 38 -7.38 -11.79 13.21
N GLU A 39 -7.60 -13.07 12.93
CA GLU A 39 -8.87 -13.60 12.44
C GLU A 39 -10.03 -13.42 13.44
N GLU A 40 -9.76 -13.47 14.74
CA GLU A 40 -10.79 -13.29 15.78
C GLU A 40 -11.28 -11.85 15.82
N ALA A 41 -10.35 -10.88 15.74
CA ALA A 41 -10.66 -9.46 15.68
C ALA A 41 -11.53 -9.13 14.46
N VAL A 42 -11.20 -9.70 13.29
CA VAL A 42 -12.02 -9.57 12.07
C VAL A 42 -13.44 -10.07 12.32
N LEU A 43 -13.60 -11.29 12.84
CA LEU A 43 -14.92 -11.88 13.06
C LEU A 43 -15.73 -11.13 14.11
N GLU A 44 -15.09 -10.68 15.19
CA GLU A 44 -15.74 -9.85 16.20
C GLU A 44 -16.24 -8.54 15.61
N GLY A 45 -15.40 -7.82 14.87
CA GLY A 45 -15.79 -6.58 14.21
C GLY A 45 -16.96 -6.77 13.25
N VAL A 46 -16.94 -7.86 12.49
CA VAL A 46 -18.02 -8.22 11.56
C VAL A 46 -19.29 -8.63 12.29
N ARG A 47 -19.23 -9.39 13.39
CA ARG A 47 -20.39 -9.72 14.23
C ARG A 47 -21.06 -8.46 14.76
N LEU A 48 -20.26 -7.51 15.26
CA LEU A 48 -20.77 -6.26 15.83
C LEU A 48 -21.50 -5.43 14.76
N ILE A 49 -20.88 -5.22 13.59
CA ILE A 49 -21.49 -4.39 12.54
C ILE A 49 -22.73 -5.04 11.91
N LEU A 50 -22.74 -6.37 11.76
CA LEU A 50 -23.91 -7.09 11.26
C LEU A 50 -25.06 -7.04 12.27
N ARG A 51 -24.77 -7.16 13.57
CA ARG A 51 -25.76 -6.99 14.64
C ARG A 51 -26.38 -5.60 14.60
N ASP A 52 -25.56 -4.56 14.47
CA ASP A 52 -26.03 -3.17 14.40
C ASP A 52 -26.92 -2.94 13.15
N ALA A 53 -26.68 -3.68 12.07
CA ALA A 53 -27.48 -3.66 10.85
C ALA A 53 -28.71 -4.61 10.87
N GLY A 54 -28.87 -5.44 11.90
CA GLY A 54 -29.90 -6.50 11.92
C GLY A 54 -29.70 -7.57 10.84
N ARG A 55 -28.45 -7.88 10.48
CA ARG A 55 -28.05 -8.84 9.45
C ARG A 55 -27.25 -10.01 10.05
N SER A 56 -27.05 -11.05 9.25
CA SER A 56 -26.23 -12.22 9.58
C SER A 56 -25.15 -12.47 8.52
N PHE A 57 -24.16 -13.31 8.84
CA PHE A 57 -23.11 -13.68 7.88
C PHE A 57 -23.66 -14.36 6.62
N GLY A 58 -24.78 -15.10 6.71
CA GLY A 58 -25.43 -15.75 5.56
C GLY A 58 -26.10 -14.77 4.58
N ASP A 59 -26.23 -13.50 4.97
CA ASP A 59 -26.75 -12.44 4.10
C ASP A 59 -25.64 -11.79 3.26
N VAL A 60 -24.38 -11.91 3.69
CA VAL A 60 -23.23 -11.27 3.05
C VAL A 60 -22.86 -12.00 1.75
N GLU A 61 -22.84 -11.26 0.65
CA GLU A 61 -22.51 -11.81 -0.66
C GLU A 61 -21.02 -11.69 -0.98
N VAL A 62 -20.39 -10.57 -0.56
CA VAL A 62 -18.97 -10.27 -0.81
C VAL A 62 -18.30 -9.94 0.49
N PHE A 63 -17.16 -10.58 0.74
CA PHE A 63 -16.27 -10.28 1.84
C PHE A 63 -14.90 -9.90 1.28
N VAL A 64 -14.51 -8.64 1.40
CA VAL A 64 -13.21 -8.15 0.96
C VAL A 64 -12.29 -7.98 2.16
N HIS A 65 -11.07 -8.47 2.05
CA HIS A 65 -10.11 -8.43 3.14
C HIS A 65 -8.76 -7.88 2.71
N GLY A 66 -8.29 -6.85 3.39
CA GLY A 66 -6.92 -6.34 3.33
C GLY A 66 -6.19 -6.61 4.63
N THR A 67 -4.88 -6.85 4.54
CA THR A 67 -4.07 -7.18 5.72
C THR A 67 -2.64 -6.70 5.59
N THR A 68 -2.08 -6.27 6.72
CA THR A 68 -0.66 -5.92 6.86
C THR A 68 0.20 -7.11 7.32
N LEU A 69 -0.36 -8.30 7.51
CA LEU A 69 0.35 -9.49 8.00
C LEU A 69 1.56 -9.86 7.13
N ALA A 70 1.40 -9.84 5.80
CA ALA A 70 2.49 -10.17 4.87
C ALA A 70 3.63 -9.14 4.94
N THR A 71 3.30 -7.85 4.97
CA THR A 71 4.27 -6.76 5.17
C THR A 71 5.03 -6.96 6.48
N ASN A 72 4.31 -7.10 7.60
CA ASN A 72 4.92 -7.20 8.92
C ASN A 72 5.79 -8.45 9.07
N ALA A 73 5.41 -9.58 8.47
CA ALA A 73 6.23 -10.79 8.48
C ALA A 73 7.61 -10.57 7.82
N VAL A 74 7.67 -9.79 6.73
CA VAL A 74 8.93 -9.45 6.05
C VAL A 74 9.73 -8.45 6.88
N ILE A 75 9.11 -7.38 7.37
CA ILE A 75 9.79 -6.31 8.13
C ILE A 75 10.30 -6.84 9.48
N GLU A 76 9.47 -7.53 10.25
CA GLU A 76 9.81 -8.06 11.57
C GLU A 76 10.65 -9.34 11.52
N ARG A 77 10.93 -9.85 10.31
CA ARG A 77 11.65 -11.12 10.08
C ARG A 77 10.97 -12.30 10.80
N ARG A 78 9.64 -12.36 10.72
CA ARG A 78 8.77 -13.41 11.31
C ARG A 78 8.06 -14.25 10.25
N GLY A 79 8.80 -14.64 9.20
CA GLY A 79 8.29 -15.56 8.18
C GLY A 79 8.66 -17.01 8.48
N ALA A 80 8.34 -17.88 7.53
CA ALA A 80 8.68 -19.29 7.59
C ALA A 80 10.19 -19.52 7.51
N ARG A 81 10.65 -20.66 8.01
CA ARG A 81 12.03 -21.09 7.83
C ARG A 81 12.26 -21.53 6.38
N THR A 82 12.70 -20.58 5.56
CA THR A 82 12.78 -20.70 4.10
C THR A 82 14.17 -21.04 3.60
N ALA A 83 14.23 -21.88 2.55
CA ALA A 83 15.44 -22.12 1.76
C ALA A 83 15.34 -21.52 0.35
N LEU A 84 16.50 -21.36 -0.30
CA LEU A 84 16.62 -21.02 -1.72
C LEU A 84 17.34 -22.17 -2.45
N ILE A 85 16.82 -22.58 -3.61
CA ILE A 85 17.54 -23.44 -4.56
C ILE A 85 17.80 -22.61 -5.82
N ALA A 86 19.07 -22.36 -6.11
CA ALA A 86 19.50 -21.58 -7.26
C ALA A 86 20.35 -22.42 -8.22
N THR A 87 20.60 -21.87 -9.41
CA THR A 87 21.57 -22.43 -10.35
C THR A 87 22.95 -22.52 -9.71
N ASN A 88 23.70 -23.59 -9.99
CA ASN A 88 25.09 -23.68 -9.54
C ASN A 88 25.91 -22.45 -9.97
N GLY A 89 26.63 -21.85 -9.01
CA GLY A 89 27.32 -20.57 -9.16
C GLY A 89 26.50 -19.31 -8.82
N PHE A 90 25.19 -19.44 -8.56
CA PHE A 90 24.29 -18.30 -8.28
C PHE A 90 23.79 -18.27 -6.82
N ARG A 91 24.46 -18.98 -5.91
CA ARG A 91 24.09 -19.04 -4.47
C ARG A 91 23.99 -17.67 -3.81
N ASP A 92 24.90 -16.77 -4.18
CA ASP A 92 25.17 -15.51 -3.48
C ASP A 92 24.50 -14.29 -4.15
N VAL A 93 23.57 -14.52 -5.11
CA VAL A 93 22.80 -13.46 -5.80
C VAL A 93 22.15 -12.47 -4.85
N LEU A 94 21.63 -12.94 -3.71
CA LEU A 94 20.95 -12.07 -2.75
C LEU A 94 21.90 -11.15 -1.96
N ASP A 95 23.17 -11.55 -1.78
CA ASP A 95 24.16 -10.72 -1.07
C ASP A 95 24.90 -9.79 -2.04
N ILE A 96 25.20 -10.27 -3.25
CA ILE A 96 25.84 -9.49 -4.32
C ILE A 96 24.88 -8.39 -4.80
N ALA A 97 23.59 -8.73 -4.94
CA ALA A 97 22.55 -7.86 -5.46
C ALA A 97 22.92 -7.33 -6.86
N ASN A 98 22.99 -6.01 -7.01
CA ASN A 98 23.44 -5.30 -8.22
C ASN A 98 24.73 -4.50 -7.99
N GLU A 99 25.48 -4.82 -6.92
CA GLU A 99 26.69 -4.12 -6.48
C GLU A 99 26.51 -2.63 -6.15
N SER A 100 25.28 -2.11 -6.22
CA SER A 100 24.95 -0.72 -5.91
C SER A 100 25.09 -0.42 -4.43
N ARG A 101 25.42 0.84 -4.13
CA ARG A 101 25.35 1.44 -2.79
C ARG A 101 24.26 2.50 -2.82
N TYR A 102 23.28 2.37 -1.94
CA TYR A 102 22.21 3.36 -1.80
C TYR A 102 22.71 4.67 -1.20
N ASP A 103 23.84 4.64 -0.49
CA ASP A 103 24.64 5.80 -0.11
C ASP A 103 26.04 5.65 -0.71
N GLN A 104 26.38 6.53 -1.66
CA GLN A 104 27.66 6.46 -2.36
C GLN A 104 28.84 6.93 -1.49
N TYR A 105 28.58 7.70 -0.43
CA TYR A 105 29.61 8.30 0.43
C TYR A 105 29.86 7.51 1.72
N ASP A 106 28.92 6.66 2.13
CA ASP A 106 29.12 5.75 3.26
C ASP A 106 29.97 4.53 2.84
N LEU A 107 31.24 4.53 3.23
CA LEU A 107 32.16 3.41 2.99
C LEU A 107 31.86 2.20 3.89
N THR A 108 31.13 2.40 4.99
CA THR A 108 30.75 1.40 5.99
C THR A 108 29.31 0.94 5.84
N ILE A 109 28.70 1.20 4.68
CA ILE A 109 27.29 0.95 4.40
C ILE A 109 26.85 -0.47 4.76
N GLU A 110 25.85 -0.55 5.63
CA GLU A 110 25.20 -1.82 5.94
C GLU A 110 24.12 -2.12 4.89
N LYS A 111 24.30 -3.22 4.16
CA LYS A 111 23.28 -3.70 3.19
C LYS A 111 22.13 -4.40 3.92
N PRO A 112 20.90 -4.33 3.40
CA PRO A 112 19.77 -5.07 3.96
C PRO A 112 20.08 -6.58 3.97
N ARG A 113 19.86 -7.22 5.12
CA ARG A 113 20.07 -8.67 5.25
C ARG A 113 19.02 -9.42 4.43
N PRO A 114 19.38 -10.36 3.54
CA PRO A 114 18.38 -11.14 2.82
C PRO A 114 17.52 -12.01 3.75
N LEU A 115 16.28 -12.31 3.31
CA LEU A 115 15.33 -13.13 4.10
C LEU A 115 15.82 -14.57 4.32
N VAL A 116 16.55 -15.11 3.35
CA VAL A 116 17.15 -16.45 3.45
C VAL A 116 18.64 -16.30 3.78
N PRO A 117 19.11 -16.79 4.92
CA PRO A 117 20.53 -16.74 5.26
C PRO A 117 21.33 -17.67 4.34
N ARG A 118 22.59 -17.33 4.08
CA ARG A 118 23.46 -18.05 3.13
C ARG A 118 23.53 -19.57 3.37
N ALA A 119 23.47 -20.02 4.62
CA ALA A 119 23.50 -21.45 4.98
C ALA A 119 22.28 -22.24 4.49
N LEU A 120 21.17 -21.56 4.18
CA LEU A 120 19.93 -22.16 3.65
C LEU A 120 19.78 -21.92 2.13
N ARG A 121 20.87 -21.55 1.46
CA ARG A 121 20.90 -21.36 0.00
C ARG A 121 21.68 -22.51 -0.64
N PHE A 122 20.94 -23.37 -1.32
CA PHE A 122 21.43 -24.54 -2.03
C PHE A 122 21.56 -24.23 -3.51
N THR A 123 22.35 -25.06 -4.18
CA THR A 123 22.56 -24.96 -5.61
C THR A 123 22.47 -26.31 -6.27
N VAL A 124 21.87 -26.36 -7.45
CA VAL A 124 21.78 -27.57 -8.26
C VAL A 124 22.56 -27.36 -9.57
N PRO A 125 23.25 -28.39 -10.10
CA PRO A 125 23.79 -28.34 -11.44
C PRO A 125 22.67 -28.36 -12.48
N GLU A 126 22.36 -27.19 -13.04
CA GLU A 126 21.49 -27.06 -14.22
C GLU A 126 21.81 -25.74 -14.95
N ARG A 127 21.49 -25.62 -16.25
CA ARG A 127 21.63 -24.34 -16.95
C ARG A 127 20.73 -24.22 -18.17
N MET A 128 20.02 -23.11 -18.26
CA MET A 128 19.36 -22.62 -19.48
C MET A 128 20.15 -21.44 -20.07
N ASP A 129 20.23 -21.34 -21.40
CA ASP A 129 20.67 -20.12 -22.05
C ASP A 129 19.56 -19.08 -22.19
N VAL A 130 19.91 -17.89 -22.69
CA VAL A 130 19.00 -16.74 -22.84
C VAL A 130 17.83 -17.01 -23.80
N HIS A 131 17.96 -18.02 -24.67
CA HIS A 131 16.90 -18.46 -25.58
C HIS A 131 16.06 -19.61 -25.01
N GLY A 132 16.30 -20.00 -23.75
CA GLY A 132 15.59 -21.08 -23.08
C GLY A 132 16.05 -22.48 -23.48
N LYS A 133 17.17 -22.62 -24.21
CA LYS A 133 17.73 -23.93 -24.56
C LYS A 133 18.52 -24.49 -23.37
N VAL A 134 18.32 -25.78 -23.09
CA VAL A 134 19.08 -26.52 -22.09
C VAL A 134 20.55 -26.55 -22.50
N ARG A 135 21.42 -25.98 -21.65
CA ARG A 135 22.88 -26.02 -21.76
C ARG A 135 23.49 -27.10 -20.87
N LEU A 136 22.91 -27.28 -19.68
CA LEU A 136 23.22 -28.34 -18.75
C LEU A 136 21.89 -28.89 -18.22
N ALA A 137 21.64 -30.18 -18.43
CA ALA A 137 20.44 -30.84 -17.94
C ALA A 137 20.37 -30.75 -16.41
N LEU A 138 19.15 -30.73 -15.87
CA LEU A 138 18.92 -30.76 -14.42
C LEU A 138 19.49 -32.04 -13.81
N ASP A 139 20.41 -31.88 -12.86
CA ASP A 139 20.87 -33.00 -12.04
C ASP A 139 19.82 -33.34 -10.98
N GLU A 140 18.96 -34.28 -11.34
CA GLU A 140 17.88 -34.82 -10.50
C GLU A 140 18.38 -35.49 -9.19
N ALA A 141 19.58 -36.07 -9.21
CA ALA A 141 20.16 -36.69 -8.01
C ALA A 141 20.60 -35.61 -7.01
N ALA A 142 21.18 -34.52 -7.52
CA ALA A 142 21.50 -33.35 -6.70
C ALA A 142 20.25 -32.72 -6.08
N VAL A 143 19.12 -32.65 -6.81
CA VAL A 143 17.84 -32.19 -6.25
C VAL A 143 17.40 -33.06 -5.07
N ARG A 144 17.48 -34.39 -5.19
CA ARG A 144 17.11 -35.32 -4.10
C ARG A 144 18.05 -35.20 -2.90
N ALA A 145 19.34 -35.00 -3.12
CA ALA A 145 20.29 -34.72 -2.05
C ALA A 145 19.93 -33.42 -1.30
N VAL A 146 19.56 -32.37 -2.03
CA VAL A 146 19.04 -31.13 -1.43
C VAL A 146 17.75 -31.41 -0.66
N ALA A 147 16.81 -32.19 -1.20
CA ALA A 147 15.57 -32.54 -0.51
C ALA A 147 15.83 -33.22 0.86
N ALA A 148 16.76 -34.17 0.93
CA ALA A 148 17.14 -34.81 2.18
C ALA A 148 17.66 -33.80 3.21
N GLU A 149 18.46 -32.83 2.77
CA GLU A 149 18.99 -31.77 3.62
C GLU A 149 17.90 -30.79 4.09
N LEU A 150 16.96 -30.40 3.21
CA LEU A 150 15.80 -29.59 3.58
C LEU A 150 14.97 -30.27 4.67
N GLY A 151 14.76 -31.58 4.55
CA GLY A 151 14.06 -32.40 5.55
C GLY A 151 14.80 -32.45 6.88
N ARG A 152 16.12 -32.73 6.86
CA ARG A 152 16.98 -32.74 8.06
C ARG A 152 16.93 -31.41 8.80
N GLN A 153 16.93 -30.32 8.04
CA GLN A 153 16.88 -28.99 8.61
C GLN A 153 15.48 -28.58 9.06
N ARG A 154 14.39 -29.26 8.67
CA ARG A 154 13.00 -28.83 8.92
C ARG A 154 12.70 -27.49 8.23
N ILE A 155 12.95 -27.44 6.92
CA ILE A 155 12.57 -26.29 6.09
C ILE A 155 11.06 -26.35 5.84
N GLU A 156 10.39 -25.21 6.02
CA GLU A 156 8.93 -25.08 5.87
C GLU A 156 8.53 -24.65 4.45
N SER A 157 9.39 -23.85 3.81
CA SER A 157 9.19 -23.39 2.44
C SER A 157 10.49 -23.24 1.65
N VAL A 158 10.40 -23.33 0.33
CA VAL A 158 11.53 -23.17 -0.57
C VAL A 158 11.18 -22.30 -1.77
N ALA A 159 12.07 -21.36 -2.10
CA ALA A 159 12.07 -20.66 -3.38
C ALA A 159 13.03 -21.38 -4.34
N ILE A 160 12.60 -21.60 -5.58
CA ILE A 160 13.45 -22.09 -6.66
C ILE A 160 13.63 -20.96 -7.66
N ALA A 161 14.87 -20.58 -7.92
CA ALA A 161 15.21 -19.48 -8.82
C ALA A 161 16.38 -19.87 -9.74
N PHE A 162 16.05 -20.43 -10.89
CA PHE A 162 17.03 -20.78 -11.91
C PHE A 162 17.21 -19.66 -12.94
N ILE A 163 18.43 -19.56 -13.47
CA ILE A 163 18.76 -18.56 -14.49
C ILE A 163 18.00 -18.86 -15.78
N HIS A 164 17.37 -17.83 -16.35
CA HIS A 164 16.47 -17.88 -17.52
C HIS A 164 15.21 -18.76 -17.36
N ALA A 165 14.82 -19.12 -16.12
CA ALA A 165 13.57 -19.84 -15.87
C ALA A 165 12.31 -19.09 -16.35
N TYR A 166 12.39 -17.76 -16.47
CA TYR A 166 11.33 -16.93 -17.05
C TYR A 166 11.11 -17.18 -18.55
N VAL A 167 12.12 -17.70 -19.27
CA VAL A 167 12.02 -18.09 -20.69
C VAL A 167 11.59 -19.55 -20.79
N ASN A 168 12.24 -20.42 -20.02
CA ASN A 168 11.92 -21.85 -19.99
C ASN A 168 11.87 -22.37 -18.54
N PRO A 169 10.68 -22.58 -17.97
CA PRO A 169 10.51 -22.98 -16.58
C PRO A 169 10.69 -24.49 -16.32
N ALA A 170 11.09 -25.28 -17.32
CA ALA A 170 11.08 -26.75 -17.23
C ALA A 170 11.88 -27.30 -16.04
N HIS A 171 13.08 -26.79 -15.77
CA HIS A 171 13.89 -27.25 -14.64
C HIS A 171 13.30 -26.85 -13.28
N GLU A 172 12.70 -25.66 -13.16
CA GLU A 172 12.03 -25.25 -11.93
C GLU A 172 10.82 -26.15 -11.64
N ARG A 173 9.99 -26.41 -12.66
CA ARG A 173 8.83 -27.30 -12.55
C ARG A 173 9.25 -28.72 -12.16
N ARG A 174 10.28 -29.26 -12.81
CA ARG A 174 10.79 -30.60 -12.50
C ARG A 174 11.36 -30.70 -11.09
N THR A 175 12.06 -29.66 -10.63
CA THR A 175 12.57 -29.58 -9.26
C THR A 175 11.42 -29.59 -8.26
N ARG A 176 10.34 -28.82 -8.49
CA ARG A 176 9.14 -28.86 -7.65
C ARG A 176 8.52 -30.25 -7.58
N GLU A 177 8.40 -30.96 -8.71
CA GLU A 177 7.84 -32.32 -8.73
C GLU A 177 8.64 -33.27 -7.85
N ILE A 178 9.97 -33.23 -7.93
CA ILE A 178 10.86 -34.05 -7.11
C ILE A 178 10.68 -33.69 -5.63
N LEU A 179 10.71 -32.39 -5.28
CA LEU A 179 10.54 -31.96 -3.89
C LEU A 179 9.17 -32.32 -3.33
N ALA A 180 8.09 -32.26 -4.13
CA ALA A 180 6.75 -32.64 -3.69
C ALA A 180 6.64 -34.14 -3.41
N ALA A 181 7.38 -34.98 -4.13
CA ALA A 181 7.43 -36.43 -3.88
C ALA A 181 8.23 -36.77 -2.62
N GLU A 182 9.34 -36.07 -2.36
CA GLU A 182 10.23 -36.33 -1.21
C GLU A 182 9.75 -35.66 0.09
N LEU A 183 9.12 -34.48 -0.01
CA LEU A 183 8.68 -33.64 1.11
C LEU A 183 7.26 -33.07 0.86
N PRO A 184 6.19 -33.86 1.02
CA PRO A 184 4.82 -33.43 0.68
C PRO A 184 4.30 -32.21 1.44
N HIS A 185 4.86 -31.92 2.62
CA HIS A 185 4.48 -30.77 3.45
C HIS A 185 5.19 -29.46 3.04
N LEU A 186 6.23 -29.53 2.20
CA LEU A 186 7.05 -28.38 1.84
C LEU A 186 6.28 -27.46 0.89
N ARG A 187 6.20 -26.17 1.23
CA ARG A 187 5.66 -25.16 0.31
C ARG A 187 6.73 -24.76 -0.71
N VAL A 188 6.44 -24.94 -2.00
CA VAL A 188 7.38 -24.67 -3.09
C VAL A 188 6.92 -23.47 -3.91
N THR A 189 7.78 -22.46 -4.00
CA THR A 189 7.60 -21.29 -4.85
C THR A 189 8.55 -21.35 -6.05
N LEU A 190 8.02 -21.14 -7.26
CA LEU A 190 8.81 -21.04 -8.49
C LEU A 190 8.99 -19.57 -8.90
N SER A 191 10.23 -19.17 -9.17
CA SER A 191 10.50 -17.81 -9.64
C SER A 191 9.83 -17.52 -10.99
N SER A 192 9.69 -18.53 -11.84
CA SER A 192 8.99 -18.44 -13.12
C SER A 192 7.46 -18.31 -13.01
N GLU A 193 6.89 -18.50 -11.83
CA GLU A 193 5.44 -18.32 -11.61
C GLU A 193 5.15 -17.02 -10.85
N VAL A 194 5.98 -16.68 -9.87
CA VAL A 194 5.81 -15.46 -9.06
C VAL A 194 6.22 -14.21 -9.82
N CYS A 195 7.36 -14.25 -10.51
CA CYS A 195 7.96 -13.13 -11.22
C CYS A 195 8.66 -13.63 -12.51
N PRO A 196 7.93 -13.99 -13.58
CA PRO A 196 8.50 -14.48 -14.84
C PRO A 196 9.16 -13.37 -15.68
N GLU A 197 10.17 -12.72 -15.09
CA GLU A 197 10.85 -11.59 -15.69
C GLU A 197 12.38 -11.70 -15.63
N VAL A 198 13.03 -10.97 -16.54
CA VAL A 198 14.48 -10.75 -16.55
C VAL A 198 14.94 -9.97 -15.30
N ARG A 199 16.25 -10.02 -15.02
CA ARG A 199 16.96 -9.52 -13.82
C ARG A 199 16.82 -10.48 -12.62
N GLU A 200 17.89 -11.24 -12.42
CA GLU A 200 17.93 -12.37 -11.48
C GLU A 200 17.83 -11.95 -10.02
N TYR A 201 18.40 -10.79 -9.63
CA TYR A 201 18.34 -10.34 -8.24
C TYR A 201 16.91 -10.06 -7.80
N GLU A 202 16.17 -9.20 -8.50
CA GLU A 202 14.80 -8.85 -8.13
C GLU A 202 13.85 -10.04 -8.30
N ARG A 203 14.03 -10.86 -9.34
CA ARG A 203 13.24 -12.10 -9.51
C ARG A 203 13.46 -13.05 -8.34
N THR A 204 14.72 -13.29 -7.95
CA THR A 204 15.06 -14.20 -6.84
C THR A 204 14.56 -13.64 -5.52
N SER A 205 14.77 -12.35 -5.25
CA SER A 205 14.28 -11.66 -4.05
C SER A 205 12.76 -11.76 -3.93
N THR A 206 12.02 -11.56 -5.02
CA THR A 206 10.56 -11.67 -5.06
C THR A 206 10.07 -13.10 -4.80
N ALA A 207 10.71 -14.10 -5.43
CA ALA A 207 10.38 -15.51 -5.21
C ALA A 207 10.66 -15.93 -3.75
N VAL A 208 11.77 -15.46 -3.19
CA VAL A 208 12.12 -15.66 -1.78
C VAL A 208 11.12 -14.99 -0.84
N ALA A 209 10.75 -13.74 -1.10
CA ALA A 209 9.75 -13.05 -0.30
C ALA A 209 8.41 -13.81 -0.30
N ASN A 210 7.95 -14.28 -1.46
CA ASN A 210 6.76 -15.10 -1.56
C ASN A 210 6.88 -16.40 -0.74
N ALA A 211 7.96 -17.17 -0.91
CA ALA A 211 8.19 -18.40 -0.16
C ALA A 211 8.24 -18.14 1.35
N TYR A 212 8.82 -17.02 1.77
CA TYR A 212 8.99 -16.62 3.16
C TYR A 212 7.68 -16.35 3.87
N VAL A 213 6.75 -15.64 3.22
CA VAL A 213 5.43 -15.33 3.81
C VAL A 213 4.38 -16.41 3.56
N GLN A 214 4.60 -17.31 2.59
CA GLN A 214 3.56 -18.22 2.12
C GLN A 214 2.96 -19.13 3.20
N PRO A 215 3.74 -19.85 4.04
CA PRO A 215 3.13 -20.72 5.06
C PRO A 215 2.27 -19.97 6.08
N LEU A 216 2.72 -18.78 6.50
CA LEU A 216 1.99 -17.93 7.44
C LEU A 216 0.65 -17.46 6.84
N MET A 217 0.68 -16.94 5.61
CA MET A 217 -0.52 -16.45 4.93
C MET A 217 -1.47 -17.57 4.54
N ASP A 218 -0.95 -18.71 4.10
CA ASP A 218 -1.74 -19.89 3.75
C ASP A 218 -2.55 -20.39 4.96
N SER A 219 -1.89 -20.54 6.10
CA SER A 219 -2.53 -20.97 7.35
C SER A 219 -3.55 -19.94 7.87
N TYR A 220 -3.23 -18.65 7.80
CA TYR A 220 -4.13 -17.58 8.21
C TYR A 220 -5.42 -17.54 7.37
N LEU A 221 -5.28 -17.55 6.04
CA LEU A 221 -6.42 -17.48 5.12
C LEU A 221 -7.30 -18.73 5.21
N GLU A 222 -6.70 -19.90 5.45
CA GLU A 222 -7.44 -21.14 5.71
C GLU A 222 -8.27 -21.09 6.99
N ARG A 223 -7.69 -20.62 8.11
CA ARG A 223 -8.45 -20.44 9.37
C ARG A 223 -9.58 -19.42 9.19
N MET A 224 -9.34 -18.32 8.50
CA MET A 224 -10.36 -17.32 8.21
C MET A 224 -11.52 -17.89 7.39
N GLN A 225 -11.22 -18.67 6.33
CA GLN A 225 -12.22 -19.32 5.51
C GLN A 225 -13.07 -20.33 6.32
N ALA A 226 -12.42 -21.14 7.16
CA ALA A 226 -13.10 -22.09 8.03
C ALA A 226 -14.00 -21.39 9.07
N ALA A 227 -13.54 -20.29 9.66
CA ALA A 227 -14.29 -19.54 10.64
C ALA A 227 -15.50 -18.82 10.03
N LEU A 228 -15.37 -18.24 8.84
CA LEU A 228 -16.50 -17.68 8.09
C LEU A 228 -17.53 -18.76 7.72
N ALA A 229 -17.07 -19.95 7.31
CA ALA A 229 -17.96 -21.07 7.03
C ALA A 229 -18.72 -21.54 8.28
N ALA A 230 -18.08 -21.53 9.46
CA ALA A 230 -18.74 -21.84 10.74
C ALA A 230 -19.85 -20.83 11.09
N GLU A 231 -19.70 -19.58 10.67
CA GLU A 231 -20.73 -18.52 10.77
C GLU A 231 -21.81 -18.61 9.66
N LYS A 232 -21.78 -19.67 8.84
CA LYS A 232 -22.70 -19.90 7.71
C LYS A 232 -22.59 -18.86 6.59
N PHE A 233 -21.43 -18.23 6.43
CA PHE A 233 -21.15 -17.39 5.26
C PHE A 233 -21.12 -18.25 3.98
N THR A 234 -21.84 -17.83 2.95
CA THR A 234 -21.89 -18.51 1.64
C THR A 234 -21.45 -17.61 0.49
N GLY A 235 -20.97 -16.40 0.78
CA GLY A 235 -20.49 -15.45 -0.22
C GLY A 235 -19.09 -15.80 -0.73
N THR A 236 -18.47 -14.85 -1.45
CA THR A 236 -17.07 -14.98 -1.91
C THR A 236 -16.16 -14.10 -1.10
N ILE A 237 -14.96 -14.62 -0.83
CA ILE A 237 -13.88 -13.91 -0.15
C ILE A 237 -12.90 -13.39 -1.19
N TYR A 238 -12.63 -12.09 -1.17
CA TYR A 238 -11.59 -11.45 -1.96
C TYR A 238 -10.51 -10.86 -1.07
N LEU A 239 -9.29 -10.85 -1.59
CA LEU A 239 -8.14 -10.24 -0.98
C LEU A 239 -7.71 -9.03 -1.82
N VAL A 240 -7.39 -7.93 -1.15
CA VAL A 240 -6.83 -6.76 -1.81
C VAL A 240 -5.37 -7.01 -2.12
N THR A 241 -4.93 -6.62 -3.31
CA THR A 241 -3.54 -6.73 -3.76
C THR A 241 -2.83 -5.38 -3.72
N SER A 242 -1.51 -5.37 -3.68
CA SER A 242 -0.66 -4.17 -3.73
C SER A 242 -0.95 -3.29 -4.96
N GLY A 243 -1.39 -3.90 -6.07
CA GLY A 243 -1.76 -3.20 -7.31
C GLY A 243 -3.14 -2.54 -7.29
N GLY A 244 -3.88 -2.63 -6.18
CA GLY A 244 -5.22 -2.04 -6.06
C GLY A 244 -6.35 -2.87 -6.68
N GLY A 245 -6.08 -4.13 -7.03
CA GLY A 245 -7.09 -5.08 -7.49
C GLY A 245 -7.52 -6.06 -6.41
N LEU A 246 -8.70 -6.67 -6.60
CA LEU A 246 -9.17 -7.80 -5.81
C LEU A 246 -8.77 -9.12 -6.46
N THR A 247 -8.34 -10.09 -5.64
CA THR A 247 -8.02 -11.45 -6.07
C THR A 247 -8.72 -12.50 -5.20
N ALA A 248 -8.94 -13.69 -5.76
CA ALA A 248 -9.53 -14.81 -5.03
C ALA A 248 -8.58 -15.34 -3.94
N ILE A 249 -9.15 -15.94 -2.89
CA ILE A 249 -8.40 -16.47 -1.75
C ILE A 249 -7.37 -17.53 -2.16
N GLU A 250 -7.66 -18.37 -3.15
CA GLU A 250 -6.74 -19.40 -3.65
C GLU A 250 -5.49 -18.78 -4.28
N THR A 251 -5.68 -17.73 -5.08
CA THR A 251 -4.59 -16.97 -5.71
C THR A 251 -3.76 -16.25 -4.65
N ALA A 252 -4.41 -15.67 -3.64
CA ALA A 252 -3.76 -15.01 -2.51
C ALA A 252 -2.91 -15.97 -1.65
N ARG A 253 -3.37 -17.21 -1.44
CA ARG A 253 -2.62 -18.29 -0.76
C ARG A 253 -1.39 -18.74 -1.57
N ARG A 254 -1.48 -18.72 -2.90
CA ARG A 254 -0.37 -19.09 -3.79
C ARG A 254 0.67 -17.97 -3.96
N PHE A 255 0.22 -16.72 -4.07
CA PHE A 255 1.06 -15.54 -4.32
C PHE A 255 0.94 -14.46 -3.23
N PRO A 256 1.13 -14.78 -1.94
CA PRO A 256 0.93 -13.82 -0.86
C PRO A 256 1.88 -12.62 -0.90
N VAL A 257 2.97 -12.69 -1.66
CA VAL A 257 3.82 -11.50 -1.93
C VAL A 257 3.01 -10.34 -2.52
N ARG A 258 1.93 -10.62 -3.27
CA ARG A 258 1.03 -9.62 -3.87
C ARG A 258 0.10 -8.94 -2.85
N LEU A 259 0.15 -9.34 -1.59
CA LEU A 259 -0.62 -8.74 -0.49
C LEU A 259 0.21 -7.79 0.36
N ILE A 260 1.53 -7.72 0.13
CA ILE A 260 2.41 -6.76 0.81
C ILE A 260 1.96 -5.34 0.43
N GLU A 261 1.76 -4.47 1.41
CA GLU A 261 1.19 -3.12 1.20
C GLU A 261 -0.22 -3.10 0.56
N SER A 262 -1.07 -4.12 0.76
CA SER A 262 -2.42 -4.13 0.20
C SER A 262 -3.37 -3.10 0.83
N GLY A 263 -3.21 -2.81 2.12
CA GLY A 263 -4.08 -1.87 2.85
C GLY A 263 -4.05 -0.46 2.26
N PRO A 264 -2.86 0.17 2.15
CA PRO A 264 -2.69 1.48 1.53
C PRO A 264 -3.18 1.58 0.09
N ALA A 265 -3.13 0.48 -0.67
CA ALA A 265 -3.67 0.46 -2.03
C ALA A 265 -5.18 0.76 -2.05
N GLY A 266 -5.94 0.26 -1.07
CA GLY A 266 -7.35 0.62 -0.88
C GLY A 266 -7.54 2.12 -0.63
N GLY A 267 -6.68 2.72 0.20
CA GLY A 267 -6.69 4.16 0.45
C GLY A 267 -6.51 5.00 -0.82
N ALA A 268 -5.57 4.61 -1.69
CA ALA A 268 -5.37 5.29 -2.97
C ALA A 268 -6.58 5.17 -3.90
N ILE A 269 -7.23 4.01 -3.96
CA ILE A 269 -8.49 3.82 -4.72
C ILE A 269 -9.60 4.69 -4.15
N PHE A 270 -9.72 4.75 -2.83
CA PHE A 270 -10.70 5.59 -2.16
C PHE A 270 -10.50 7.07 -2.51
N ALA A 271 -9.26 7.56 -2.43
CA ALA A 271 -8.92 8.92 -2.84
C ALA A 271 -9.22 9.17 -4.33
N ALA A 272 -8.94 8.20 -5.21
CA ALA A 272 -9.27 8.32 -6.63
C ALA A 272 -10.78 8.43 -6.89
N GLN A 273 -11.61 7.69 -6.15
CA GLN A 273 -13.06 7.85 -6.22
C GLN A 273 -13.56 9.20 -5.69
N VAL A 274 -12.95 9.70 -4.62
CA VAL A 274 -13.27 11.03 -4.07
C VAL A 274 -12.88 12.11 -5.08
N ALA A 275 -11.71 11.99 -5.70
CA ALA A 275 -11.25 12.86 -6.78
C ALA A 275 -12.24 12.87 -7.96
N ALA A 276 -12.70 11.69 -8.40
CA ALA A 276 -13.70 11.56 -9.46
C ALA A 276 -15.04 12.22 -9.11
N ARG A 277 -15.57 11.99 -7.89
CA ARG A 277 -16.80 12.64 -7.41
C ARG A 277 -16.66 14.16 -7.37
N ALA A 278 -15.49 14.66 -6.95
CA ALA A 278 -15.20 16.08 -6.85
C ALA A 278 -14.85 16.72 -8.21
N GLY A 279 -14.65 15.93 -9.27
CA GLY A 279 -14.19 16.42 -10.58
C GLY A 279 -12.71 16.82 -10.59
N GLU A 280 -11.93 16.40 -9.60
CA GLU A 280 -10.53 16.79 -9.42
C GLU A 280 -9.60 15.82 -10.13
N ARG A 281 -9.12 16.20 -11.31
CA ARG A 281 -8.25 15.33 -12.11
C ARG A 281 -6.86 15.13 -11.53
N ARG A 282 -6.40 16.04 -10.67
CA ARG A 282 -5.07 15.98 -10.02
C ARG A 282 -5.25 15.99 -8.52
N ALA A 283 -5.05 14.85 -7.89
CA ALA A 283 -5.18 14.69 -6.45
C ALA A 283 -3.94 14.07 -5.81
N LEU A 284 -3.59 14.54 -4.62
CA LEU A 284 -2.59 13.96 -3.75
C LEU A 284 -3.33 13.22 -2.63
N SER A 285 -3.31 11.89 -2.68
CA SER A 285 -3.79 11.05 -1.59
C SER A 285 -2.85 11.20 -0.39
N TYR A 286 -3.41 11.43 0.79
CA TYR A 286 -2.69 11.52 2.05
C TYR A 286 -3.39 10.69 3.12
N ASP A 287 -2.84 9.52 3.39
CA ASP A 287 -3.30 8.58 4.42
C ASP A 287 -2.37 8.68 5.63
N MET A 288 -2.90 8.84 6.83
CA MET A 288 -2.10 8.75 8.05
C MET A 288 -2.83 7.92 9.11
N GLY A 289 -2.22 6.79 9.46
CA GLY A 289 -2.64 5.91 10.54
C GLY A 289 -1.86 6.12 11.84
N GLY A 290 -1.86 5.08 12.69
CA GLY A 290 -1.12 5.07 13.95
C GLY A 290 0.39 4.87 13.77
N THR A 291 0.84 4.15 12.75
CA THR A 291 2.26 3.80 12.62
C THR A 291 2.97 4.59 11.53
N THR A 292 2.32 4.74 10.38
CA THR A 292 2.90 5.39 9.19
C THR A 292 1.90 6.28 8.48
N ALA A 293 2.42 7.09 7.56
CA ALA A 293 1.64 7.85 6.60
C ALA A 293 2.04 7.48 5.17
N LYS A 294 1.09 7.53 4.24
CA LYS A 294 1.30 7.27 2.82
C LYS A 294 0.85 8.45 1.99
N ILE A 295 1.60 8.72 0.93
CA ILE A 295 1.25 9.72 -0.07
C ILE A 295 1.31 9.10 -1.46
N CYS A 296 0.29 9.34 -2.27
CA CYS A 296 0.17 8.82 -3.64
C CYS A 296 -0.34 9.93 -4.58
N LEU A 297 0.27 10.05 -5.76
CA LEU A 297 -0.21 10.92 -6.82
C LEU A 297 -1.33 10.22 -7.61
N ILE A 298 -2.38 10.98 -7.92
CA ILE A 298 -3.52 10.53 -8.70
C ILE A 298 -3.72 11.53 -9.84
N ASP A 299 -3.66 11.02 -11.07
CA ASP A 299 -3.92 11.77 -12.29
C ASP A 299 -5.06 11.11 -13.07
N ASP A 300 -5.99 11.93 -13.54
CA ASP A 300 -7.19 11.49 -14.26
C ASP A 300 -7.91 10.32 -13.54
N PHE A 301 -8.06 10.48 -12.22
CA PHE A 301 -8.73 9.53 -11.33
C PHE A 301 -8.07 8.15 -11.25
N THR A 302 -6.81 8.03 -11.68
CA THR A 302 -6.05 6.79 -11.64
C THR A 302 -4.80 6.98 -10.77
N PRO A 303 -4.62 6.17 -9.71
CA PRO A 303 -3.38 6.16 -8.95
C PRO A 303 -2.21 5.73 -9.84
N HIS A 304 -1.05 6.36 -9.67
CA HIS A 304 0.17 5.91 -10.34
C HIS A 304 0.53 4.49 -9.88
N THR A 305 1.08 3.70 -10.78
CA THR A 305 1.51 2.32 -10.49
C THR A 305 3.00 2.17 -10.77
N ALA A 306 3.61 1.23 -10.05
CA ALA A 306 4.97 0.79 -10.26
C ALA A 306 5.02 -0.73 -10.25
N ARG A 307 6.21 -1.24 -10.54
CA ARG A 307 6.46 -2.68 -10.70
C ARG A 307 7.58 -3.19 -9.84
N LEU A 308 8.35 -2.28 -9.24
CA LEU A 308 9.43 -2.58 -8.34
C LEU A 308 9.28 -1.64 -7.14
N PHE A 309 9.17 -2.23 -5.97
CA PHE A 309 9.24 -1.49 -4.72
C PHE A 309 10.18 -2.23 -3.76
N GLU A 310 10.52 -1.56 -2.66
CA GLU A 310 11.43 -2.07 -1.66
C GLU A 310 10.71 -2.20 -0.33
N VAL A 311 10.77 -3.39 0.25
CA VAL A 311 10.29 -3.69 1.60
C VAL A 311 11.44 -3.58 2.58
N ASP A 312 11.19 -3.20 3.84
CA ASP A 312 12.19 -3.16 4.91
C ASP A 312 13.44 -2.32 4.55
N ARG A 313 13.24 -1.04 4.23
CA ARG A 313 14.33 -0.12 3.88
C ARG A 313 15.24 0.12 5.08
N ALA A 314 16.51 -0.28 4.97
CA ALA A 314 17.52 -0.10 6.01
C ALA A 314 17.88 1.38 6.27
N ALA A 315 17.78 2.22 5.25
CA ALA A 315 18.00 3.67 5.36
C ALA A 315 16.78 4.44 4.86
N ARG A 316 16.23 5.28 5.73
CA ARG A 316 15.00 6.05 5.47
C ARG A 316 15.15 6.93 4.24
N PHE A 317 14.15 6.86 3.36
CA PHE A 317 14.05 7.66 2.13
C PHE A 317 15.19 7.44 1.12
N LEU A 318 16.09 6.48 1.34
CA LEU A 318 17.12 6.09 0.38
C LEU A 318 16.69 4.84 -0.37
N LYS A 319 16.36 5.02 -1.65
CA LYS A 319 16.10 3.94 -2.60
C LYS A 319 17.36 3.06 -2.73
N GLY A 320 17.18 1.75 -2.78
CA GLY A 320 18.23 0.75 -2.82
C GLY A 320 18.59 0.19 -1.45
N SER A 321 17.98 0.68 -0.37
CA SER A 321 18.27 0.25 1.00
C SER A 321 17.36 -0.87 1.51
N GLY A 322 16.29 -1.21 0.79
CA GLY A 322 15.40 -2.32 1.13
C GLY A 322 15.57 -3.57 0.27
N LEU A 323 14.72 -4.56 0.55
CA LEU A 323 14.60 -5.78 -0.21
C LEU A 323 13.69 -5.56 -1.43
N PRO A 324 14.19 -5.74 -2.67
CA PRO A 324 13.37 -5.50 -3.84
C PRO A 324 12.32 -6.59 -4.01
N VAL A 325 11.09 -6.15 -4.28
CA VAL A 325 9.96 -7.00 -4.64
C VAL A 325 9.38 -6.48 -5.95
N ARG A 326 9.30 -7.36 -6.95
CA ARG A 326 8.82 -7.05 -8.29
C ARG A 326 7.42 -7.61 -8.50
N ILE A 327 6.42 -6.78 -8.22
CA ILE A 327 5.00 -7.04 -8.44
C ILE A 327 4.31 -5.74 -8.85
N PRO A 328 3.14 -5.81 -9.52
CA PRO A 328 2.28 -4.65 -9.68
C PRO A 328 1.93 -4.04 -8.31
N VAL A 329 2.17 -2.74 -8.16
CA VAL A 329 1.93 -2.01 -6.92
C VAL A 329 1.44 -0.59 -7.22
N ILE A 330 0.54 -0.05 -6.40
CA ILE A 330 0.26 1.38 -6.44
C ILE A 330 1.48 2.12 -5.92
N GLU A 331 1.98 3.03 -6.73
CA GLU A 331 3.13 3.83 -6.36
C GLU A 331 2.75 4.81 -5.24
N MET A 332 3.46 4.70 -4.14
CA MET A 332 3.29 5.58 -2.99
C MET A 332 4.61 5.74 -2.25
N VAL A 333 4.76 6.88 -1.57
CA VAL A 333 5.85 7.07 -0.61
C VAL A 333 5.33 6.77 0.78
N GLU A 334 6.01 5.88 1.49
CA GLU A 334 5.74 5.62 2.90
C GLU A 334 6.63 6.51 3.77
N ILE A 335 6.00 7.12 4.76
CA ILE A 335 6.62 7.97 5.75
C ILE A 335 6.49 7.23 7.08
N GLY A 336 7.63 6.87 7.68
CA GLY A 336 7.70 6.22 8.99
C GLY A 336 7.35 7.16 10.15
N ALA A 337 6.24 7.89 10.01
CA ALA A 337 5.65 8.77 11.00
C ALA A 337 4.11 8.70 10.92
N GLY A 338 3.47 8.27 12.00
CA GLY A 338 2.02 8.19 12.21
C GLY A 338 1.65 8.72 13.59
N GLY A 339 0.40 8.50 14.03
CA GLY A 339 -0.07 9.00 15.34
C GLY A 339 0.70 8.45 16.55
N GLY A 340 1.12 7.19 16.50
CA GLY A 340 1.91 6.52 17.53
C GLY A 340 3.42 6.68 17.37
N SER A 341 3.92 7.43 16.39
CA SER A 341 5.36 7.62 16.24
C SER A 341 5.96 8.40 17.40
N ILE A 342 7.01 7.84 18.00
CA ILE A 342 7.64 8.36 19.21
C ILE A 342 8.44 9.62 18.86
N ALA A 343 8.27 10.66 19.67
CA ALA A 343 9.02 11.89 19.64
C ALA A 343 10.20 11.83 20.63
N ARG A 344 11.37 12.28 20.21
CA ARG A 344 12.58 12.35 21.04
C ARG A 344 13.50 13.48 20.58
N LEU A 345 14.42 13.86 21.46
CA LEU A 345 15.53 14.74 21.11
C LEU A 345 16.73 13.92 20.62
N ASP A 346 17.32 14.32 19.50
CA ASP A 346 18.60 13.75 19.06
C ASP A 346 19.79 14.33 19.86
N ALA A 347 20.99 13.84 19.58
CA ALA A 347 22.23 14.32 20.23
C ALA A 347 22.49 15.83 20.03
N LEU A 348 21.86 16.46 19.02
CA LEU A 348 21.95 17.89 18.72
C LEU A 348 20.76 18.67 19.27
N LYS A 349 19.93 18.06 20.13
CA LYS A 349 18.70 18.63 20.70
C LYS A 349 17.67 19.06 19.64
N ARG A 350 17.57 18.34 18.53
CA ARG A 350 16.50 18.54 17.55
C ARG A 350 15.37 17.56 17.86
N VAL A 351 14.13 18.01 17.73
CA VAL A 351 12.95 17.14 17.82
C VAL A 351 12.94 16.21 16.61
N THR A 352 12.87 14.91 16.87
CA THR A 352 12.74 13.86 15.86
C THR A 352 11.50 13.02 16.17
N VAL A 353 10.81 12.56 15.12
CA VAL A 353 9.58 11.76 15.23
C VAL A 353 9.75 10.47 14.41
N GLY A 354 9.55 9.32 15.06
CA GLY A 354 9.78 7.99 14.49
C GLY A 354 11.28 7.66 14.31
N PRO A 355 11.63 6.45 13.80
CA PRO A 355 10.74 5.48 13.14
C PRO A 355 9.95 4.61 14.08
N GLU A 356 10.42 4.50 15.31
CA GLU A 356 9.76 3.70 16.33
C GLU A 356 8.36 4.25 16.57
N SER A 357 7.40 3.33 16.56
CA SER A 357 6.01 3.59 16.89
C SER A 357 5.66 2.87 18.18
N ALA A 358 4.85 3.51 19.01
CA ALA A 358 4.32 2.91 20.22
C ALA A 358 3.22 1.85 19.94
N GLY A 359 2.75 1.73 18.68
CA GLY A 359 1.74 0.74 18.28
C GLY A 359 0.39 0.94 18.99
N ALA A 360 -0.37 -0.14 19.16
CA ALA A 360 -1.58 -0.17 20.02
C ALA A 360 -1.27 -0.57 21.47
N GLU A 361 -0.17 -1.31 21.68
CA GLU A 361 0.28 -1.82 22.97
C GLU A 361 1.82 -1.76 23.01
N PRO A 362 2.43 -0.98 23.91
CA PRO A 362 1.81 -0.23 25.02
C PRO A 362 1.06 1.05 24.56
N GLY A 363 1.21 1.46 23.30
CA GLY A 363 0.55 2.64 22.73
C GLY A 363 1.16 3.98 23.18
N PRO A 364 0.68 5.11 22.61
CA PRO A 364 0.97 6.46 23.12
C PRO A 364 0.77 6.57 24.63
N ALA A 365 1.45 7.50 25.29
CA ALA A 365 1.33 7.67 26.74
C ALA A 365 -0.12 7.94 27.16
N CYS A 366 -0.85 8.71 26.35
CA CYS A 366 -2.26 9.01 26.54
C CYS A 366 -3.19 7.81 26.45
N TYR A 367 -2.75 6.64 25.98
CA TYR A 367 -3.58 5.44 26.00
C TYR A 367 -3.67 4.81 27.39
N GLY A 368 -2.80 5.20 28.34
CA GLY A 368 -2.84 4.70 29.72
C GLY A 368 -2.50 3.21 29.87
N ARG A 369 -1.83 2.62 28.88
CA ARG A 369 -1.51 1.17 28.80
C ARG A 369 -0.02 0.85 29.04
N GLY A 370 0.68 1.75 29.74
CA GLY A 370 2.11 1.59 30.05
C GLY A 370 3.06 2.23 29.03
N GLY A 371 2.56 2.97 28.05
CA GLY A 371 3.37 3.79 27.15
C GLY A 371 4.06 4.91 27.94
N LEU A 372 5.38 5.02 27.83
CA LEU A 372 6.16 6.01 28.61
C LEU A 372 6.59 7.21 27.76
N HIS A 373 6.89 7.02 26.49
CA HIS A 373 7.45 8.06 25.62
C HIS A 373 6.35 8.82 24.87
N PRO A 374 6.55 10.13 24.62
CA PRO A 374 5.55 10.93 23.92
C PRO A 374 5.46 10.52 22.46
N ALA A 375 4.25 10.40 21.94
CA ALA A 375 3.95 10.16 20.53
C ALA A 375 3.22 11.37 19.90
N VAL A 376 3.01 11.32 18.58
CA VAL A 376 2.27 12.37 17.86
C VAL A 376 0.83 12.54 18.39
N THR A 377 0.17 11.45 18.78
CA THR A 377 -1.16 11.49 19.40
C THR A 377 -1.13 12.19 20.75
N ASP A 378 -0.07 12.01 21.57
CA ASP A 378 0.11 12.76 22.82
C ASP A 378 0.18 14.27 22.56
N ALA A 379 0.95 14.67 21.55
CA ALA A 379 1.03 16.07 21.13
C ALA A 379 -0.34 16.62 20.69
N ASN A 380 -1.09 15.87 19.88
CA ASN A 380 -2.43 16.29 19.43
C ASN A 380 -3.44 16.42 20.59
N VAL A 381 -3.35 15.53 21.58
CA VAL A 381 -4.17 15.60 22.80
C VAL A 381 -3.81 16.83 23.63
N VAL A 382 -2.53 17.11 23.85
CA VAL A 382 -2.07 18.31 24.58
C VAL A 382 -2.40 19.61 23.85
N LEU A 383 -2.28 19.64 22.52
CA LEU A 383 -2.66 20.79 21.70
C LEU A 383 -4.18 21.04 21.69
N GLY A 384 -4.99 20.08 22.14
CA GLY A 384 -6.45 20.18 22.16
C GLY A 384 -7.11 19.90 20.80
N THR A 385 -6.40 19.33 19.82
CA THR A 385 -6.99 18.94 18.53
C THR A 385 -7.78 17.63 18.62
N ILE A 386 -7.44 16.77 19.57
CA ILE A 386 -8.19 15.55 19.93
C ILE A 386 -8.96 15.76 21.23
N ASP A 387 -10.18 15.24 21.32
CA ASP A 387 -10.91 15.15 22.59
C ASP A 387 -10.42 13.94 23.40
N PRO A 388 -9.92 14.13 24.64
CA PRO A 388 -9.53 12.99 25.46
C PRO A 388 -10.70 12.07 25.84
N LYS A 389 -11.94 12.57 25.86
CA LYS A 389 -13.12 11.82 26.31
C LYS A 389 -13.86 11.11 25.19
N ASP A 390 -13.79 11.65 23.97
CA ASP A 390 -14.58 11.19 22.81
C ASP A 390 -13.71 10.48 21.76
N PHE A 391 -12.49 10.07 22.12
CA PHE A 391 -11.61 9.37 21.19
C PHE A 391 -12.18 7.98 20.83
N ALA A 392 -12.18 7.65 19.54
CA ALA A 392 -12.81 6.45 18.99
C ALA A 392 -14.29 6.31 19.41
N GLY A 393 -15.06 7.40 19.32
CA GLY A 393 -16.47 7.45 19.74
C GLY A 393 -16.68 7.22 21.24
N GLY A 394 -15.70 7.58 22.06
CA GLY A 394 -15.70 7.41 23.51
C GLY A 394 -15.39 5.98 23.99
N THR A 395 -15.02 5.07 23.10
CA THR A 395 -14.63 3.70 23.47
C THR A 395 -13.26 3.63 24.15
N ILE A 396 -12.41 4.65 23.93
CA ILE A 396 -11.08 4.76 24.53
C ILE A 396 -10.97 6.14 25.20
N ALA A 397 -10.88 6.15 26.53
CA ALA A 397 -10.58 7.37 27.28
C ALA A 397 -9.07 7.62 27.26
N LEU A 398 -8.67 8.84 26.88
CA LEU A 398 -7.26 9.24 26.83
C LEU A 398 -6.84 9.96 28.11
N ASP A 399 -5.66 9.64 28.61
CA ASP A 399 -5.01 10.27 29.75
C ASP A 399 -4.20 11.49 29.32
N LEU A 400 -4.77 12.68 29.52
CA LEU A 400 -4.13 13.96 29.20
C LEU A 400 -2.89 14.22 30.08
N ASP A 401 -2.90 13.79 31.33
CA ASP A 401 -1.80 14.08 32.26
C ASP A 401 -0.60 13.18 31.96
N ALA A 402 -0.83 11.93 31.57
CA ALA A 402 0.21 11.05 31.04
C ALA A 402 0.86 11.64 29.78
N ALA A 403 0.07 12.17 28.85
CA ALA A 403 0.55 12.83 27.63
C ALA A 403 1.45 14.04 27.96
N LYS A 404 0.98 14.91 28.87
CA LYS A 404 1.73 16.09 29.33
C LYS A 404 3.04 15.70 30.00
N GLY A 405 3.00 14.72 30.92
CA GLY A 405 4.19 14.27 31.64
C GLY A 405 5.24 13.66 30.72
N ALA A 406 4.84 12.90 29.70
CA ALA A 406 5.76 12.35 28.71
C ALA A 406 6.43 13.44 27.85
N LEU A 407 5.64 14.41 27.35
CA LEU A 407 6.15 15.53 26.56
C LEU A 407 7.07 16.45 27.37
N GLU A 408 6.70 16.73 28.63
CA GLU A 408 7.49 17.57 29.53
C GLU A 408 8.88 16.96 29.77
N ARG A 409 8.92 15.67 30.10
CA ARG A 409 10.14 14.95 30.44
C ARG A 409 11.07 14.75 29.25
N ASP A 410 10.55 14.29 28.11
CA ASP A 410 11.39 13.80 27.01
C ASP A 410 11.68 14.88 25.95
N VAL A 411 10.90 15.97 25.91
CA VAL A 411 11.04 17.05 24.90
C VAL A 411 11.16 18.42 25.55
N ALA A 412 10.20 18.83 26.38
CA ALA A 412 10.12 20.22 26.87
C ALA A 412 11.32 20.59 27.76
N ALA A 413 11.67 19.75 28.73
CA ALA A 413 12.79 19.98 29.65
C ALA A 413 14.14 20.06 28.92
N GLY A 414 14.36 19.23 27.90
CA GLY A 414 15.61 19.22 27.13
C GLY A 414 15.82 20.48 26.27
N LEU A 415 14.72 21.12 25.86
CA LEU A 415 14.68 22.34 25.04
C LEU A 415 14.44 23.63 25.84
N GLY A 416 14.02 23.54 27.09
CA GLY A 416 13.61 24.70 27.89
C GLY A 416 12.30 25.33 27.40
N LEU A 417 11.37 24.53 26.88
CA LEU A 417 10.06 24.96 26.38
C LEU A 417 8.95 24.66 27.39
N SER A 418 7.80 25.32 27.24
CA SER A 418 6.56 24.84 27.88
C SER A 418 6.09 23.53 27.26
N THR A 419 5.32 22.74 28.00
CA THR A 419 4.74 21.48 27.51
C THR A 419 3.90 21.68 26.24
N ASP A 420 3.13 22.78 26.16
CA ASP A 420 2.33 23.10 24.97
C ASP A 420 3.20 23.41 23.74
N MET A 421 4.31 24.14 23.92
CA MET A 421 5.26 24.41 22.85
C MET A 421 6.04 23.15 22.43
N ALA A 422 6.32 22.25 23.37
CA ALA A 422 6.90 20.94 23.06
C ALA A 422 5.92 20.09 22.23
N ALA A 423 4.63 20.07 22.59
CA ALA A 423 3.59 19.43 21.80
C ALA A 423 3.50 20.03 20.38
N TYR A 424 3.53 21.35 20.26
CA TYR A 424 3.55 22.03 18.96
C TYR A 424 4.81 21.71 18.14
N ALA A 425 5.98 21.59 18.78
CA ALA A 425 7.21 21.20 18.09
C ALA A 425 7.10 19.79 17.49
N VAL A 426 6.50 18.83 18.21
CA VAL A 426 6.23 17.48 17.70
C VAL A 426 5.27 17.54 16.50
N TYR A 427 4.16 18.30 16.62
CA TYR A 427 3.19 18.51 15.55
C TYR A 427 3.81 19.14 14.28
N GLU A 428 4.66 20.15 14.45
CA GLU A 428 5.36 20.81 13.35
C GLU A 428 6.37 19.89 12.67
N MET A 429 7.13 19.13 13.45
CA MET A 429 8.14 18.21 12.91
C MET A 429 7.50 17.06 12.13
N VAL A 430 6.43 16.44 12.64
CA VAL A 430 5.74 15.38 11.90
C VAL A 430 5.13 15.90 10.60
N SER A 431 4.49 17.08 10.65
CA SER A 431 3.94 17.74 9.47
C SER A 431 5.02 18.11 8.44
N GLU A 432 6.21 18.52 8.89
CA GLU A 432 7.34 18.81 7.99
C GLU A 432 7.90 17.55 7.33
N ASN A 433 8.04 16.46 8.08
CA ASN A 433 8.49 15.17 7.54
C ASN A 433 7.54 14.70 6.41
N MET A 434 6.23 14.83 6.60
CA MET A 434 5.22 14.48 5.59
C MET A 434 5.27 15.41 4.38
N ALA A 435 5.37 16.72 4.60
CA ALA A 435 5.49 17.70 3.52
C ALA A 435 6.78 17.50 2.69
N SER A 436 7.89 17.17 3.34
CA SER A 436 9.16 16.86 2.68
C SER A 436 9.04 15.63 1.80
N ALA A 437 8.47 14.53 2.31
CA ALA A 437 8.26 13.31 1.53
C ALA A 437 7.34 13.55 0.33
N ALA A 438 6.26 14.34 0.49
CA ALA A 438 5.39 14.72 -0.61
C ALA A 438 6.15 15.46 -1.73
N ARG A 439 7.02 16.41 -1.37
CA ARG A 439 7.84 17.17 -2.34
C ARG A 439 8.83 16.28 -3.07
N VAL A 440 9.53 15.40 -2.34
CA VAL A 440 10.48 14.44 -2.94
C VAL A 440 9.75 13.53 -3.93
N HIS A 441 8.62 12.95 -3.51
CA HIS A 441 7.85 12.05 -4.36
C HIS A 441 7.31 12.73 -5.63
N ALA A 442 6.83 13.97 -5.52
CA ALA A 442 6.40 14.75 -6.67
C ALA A 442 7.55 15.04 -7.64
N VAL A 443 8.71 15.46 -7.14
CA VAL A 443 9.90 15.73 -7.97
C VAL A 443 10.39 14.49 -8.71
N GLU A 444 10.42 13.33 -8.07
CA GLU A 444 10.80 12.05 -8.71
C GLU A 444 9.90 11.68 -9.90
N ARG A 445 8.69 12.24 -9.95
CA ARG A 445 7.68 12.00 -11.00
C ARG A 445 7.54 13.17 -11.97
N GLY A 446 8.37 14.21 -11.84
CA GLY A 446 8.22 15.42 -12.64
C GLY A 446 6.93 16.20 -12.36
N ALA A 447 6.30 15.95 -11.20
CA ALA A 447 5.04 16.56 -10.80
C ALA A 447 5.28 17.80 -9.92
N VAL A 448 4.40 18.80 -10.05
CA VAL A 448 4.43 20.02 -9.22
C VAL A 448 3.33 19.93 -8.17
N VAL A 449 3.71 19.67 -6.91
CA VAL A 449 2.78 19.32 -5.83
C VAL A 449 1.68 20.36 -5.58
N ASN A 450 1.93 21.65 -5.78
CA ASN A 450 0.95 22.71 -5.56
C ASN A 450 -0.17 22.77 -6.62
N GLN A 451 -0.05 22.00 -7.71
CA GLN A 451 -1.08 21.83 -8.74
C GLN A 451 -2.06 20.69 -8.42
N TYR A 452 -1.84 19.97 -7.32
CA TYR A 452 -2.68 18.88 -6.86
C TYR A 452 -3.57 19.35 -5.70
N ASN A 453 -4.75 18.73 -5.56
CA ASN A 453 -5.61 18.90 -4.40
C ASN A 453 -5.35 17.78 -3.39
N LEU A 454 -5.25 18.11 -2.11
CA LEU A 454 -4.94 17.12 -1.06
C LEU A 454 -6.22 16.40 -0.63
N ILE A 455 -6.27 15.08 -0.76
CA ILE A 455 -7.35 14.24 -0.22
C ILE A 455 -6.82 13.55 1.03
N ALA A 456 -7.29 13.97 2.20
CA ALA A 456 -6.78 13.51 3.49
C ALA A 456 -7.74 12.52 4.16
N PHE A 457 -7.23 11.33 4.49
CA PHE A 457 -7.98 10.27 5.15
C PHE A 457 -7.06 9.42 6.05
N GLY A 458 -7.62 8.44 6.75
CA GLY A 458 -7.01 7.82 7.91
C GLY A 458 -7.33 8.57 9.20
N GLY A 459 -7.04 7.95 10.35
CA GLY A 459 -7.38 8.53 11.65
C GLY A 459 -6.58 9.79 12.00
N GLY A 460 -5.35 9.90 11.50
CA GLY A 460 -4.43 11.00 11.81
C GLY A 460 -4.38 12.09 10.75
N ALA A 461 -4.67 11.81 9.47
CA ALA A 461 -4.41 12.77 8.40
C ALA A 461 -5.26 14.05 8.54
N PRO A 462 -6.57 13.99 8.86
CA PRO A 462 -7.39 15.19 8.98
C PRO A 462 -6.93 16.17 10.09
N LEU A 463 -6.17 15.68 11.09
CA LEU A 463 -5.57 16.52 12.13
C LEU A 463 -4.39 17.35 11.61
N HIS A 464 -3.65 16.83 10.63
CA HIS A 464 -2.41 17.42 10.10
C HIS A 464 -2.59 18.01 8.69
N ALA A 465 -3.69 17.72 8.00
CA ALA A 465 -3.89 18.03 6.58
C ALA A 465 -3.76 19.52 6.26
N ALA A 466 -4.33 20.39 7.09
CA ALA A 466 -4.22 21.84 6.93
C ALA A 466 -2.74 22.29 6.93
N ARG A 467 -1.96 21.79 7.88
CA ARG A 467 -0.55 22.19 8.04
C ARG A 467 0.34 21.61 6.95
N VAL A 468 0.12 20.36 6.56
CA VAL A 468 0.80 19.75 5.42
C VAL A 468 0.51 20.55 4.16
N ALA A 469 -0.75 20.86 3.86
CA ALA A 469 -1.15 21.63 2.69
C ALA A 469 -0.48 23.02 2.63
N GLU A 470 -0.40 23.73 3.77
CA GLU A 470 0.32 25.00 3.86
C GLU A 470 1.82 24.88 3.53
N LYS A 471 2.48 23.81 4.01
CA LYS A 471 3.92 23.58 3.78
C LYS A 471 4.25 23.19 2.35
N ILE A 472 3.33 22.54 1.64
CA ILE A 472 3.51 22.14 0.23
C ILE A 472 2.82 23.10 -0.76
N GLY A 473 2.12 24.13 -0.27
CA GLY A 473 1.49 25.16 -1.10
C GLY A 473 0.20 24.73 -1.79
N VAL A 474 -0.43 23.65 -1.35
CA VAL A 474 -1.71 23.16 -1.87
C VAL A 474 -2.85 24.11 -1.45
N GLN A 475 -3.73 24.42 -2.39
CA GLN A 475 -4.79 25.42 -2.21
C GLN A 475 -6.10 24.81 -1.69
N ARG A 476 -6.32 23.52 -1.91
CA ARG A 476 -7.56 22.84 -1.56
C ARG A 476 -7.30 21.50 -0.89
N VAL A 477 -7.97 21.28 0.23
CA VAL A 477 -7.96 20.01 0.97
C VAL A 477 -9.37 19.44 1.00
N ILE A 478 -9.51 18.14 0.79
CA ILE A 478 -10.78 17.41 0.81
C ILE A 478 -10.66 16.31 1.85
N VAL A 479 -11.54 16.33 2.85
CA VAL A 479 -11.67 15.27 3.86
C VAL A 479 -13.00 14.55 3.65
N PRO A 480 -13.01 13.36 3.06
CA PRO A 480 -14.23 12.63 2.74
C PRO A 480 -14.92 12.10 4.00
N PRO A 481 -16.22 11.73 3.92
CA PRO A 481 -16.87 10.99 5.00
C PRO A 481 -16.20 9.63 5.19
N ASN A 482 -16.23 9.11 6.42
CA ASN A 482 -15.59 7.84 6.79
C ASN A 482 -14.07 7.87 6.54
N ALA A 483 -13.45 9.05 6.69
CA ALA A 483 -12.02 9.23 6.48
C ALA A 483 -11.21 8.26 7.35
N GLY A 484 -11.66 8.00 8.58
CA GLY A 484 -10.97 7.11 9.52
C GLY A 484 -10.88 5.64 9.09
N VAL A 485 -11.72 5.19 8.14
CA VAL A 485 -11.75 3.81 7.57
C VAL A 485 -11.63 3.81 6.05
N GLY A 486 -11.03 4.87 5.47
CA GLY A 486 -11.00 5.11 4.02
C GLY A 486 -10.45 3.94 3.20
N SER A 487 -9.43 3.22 3.70
CA SER A 487 -8.85 2.05 3.02
C SER A 487 -9.86 0.91 2.83
N ALA A 488 -10.61 0.55 3.89
CA ALA A 488 -11.65 -0.46 3.82
C ALA A 488 -12.81 -0.03 2.90
N VAL A 489 -13.15 1.26 2.85
CA VAL A 489 -14.11 1.79 1.87
C VAL A 489 -13.59 1.62 0.44
N GLY A 490 -12.31 1.90 0.20
CA GLY A 490 -11.66 1.72 -1.10
C GLY A 490 -11.62 0.27 -1.57
N PHE A 491 -11.58 -0.70 -0.66
CA PHE A 491 -11.63 -2.12 -1.00
C PHE A 491 -12.94 -2.52 -1.69
N LEU A 492 -14.08 -1.94 -1.26
CA LEU A 492 -15.40 -2.20 -1.88
C LEU A 492 -15.53 -1.61 -3.29
N ALA A 493 -14.65 -0.67 -3.62
CA ALA A 493 -14.55 0.00 -4.90
C ALA A 493 -13.53 -0.63 -5.85
N ALA A 494 -12.65 -1.47 -5.34
CA ALA A 494 -11.58 -2.07 -6.12
C ALA A 494 -12.14 -3.06 -7.14
N PRO A 495 -11.67 -3.03 -8.40
CA PRO A 495 -12.07 -4.02 -9.38
C PRO A 495 -11.45 -5.38 -9.07
N VAL A 496 -12.14 -6.46 -9.44
CA VAL A 496 -11.47 -7.76 -9.56
C VAL A 496 -10.55 -7.68 -10.76
N SER A 497 -9.25 -7.79 -10.52
CA SER A 497 -8.26 -7.65 -11.57
C SER A 497 -7.02 -8.50 -11.31
N PHE A 498 -6.39 -8.91 -12.39
CA PHE A 498 -5.13 -9.63 -12.35
C PHE A 498 -4.22 -9.17 -13.49
N GLU A 499 -2.99 -8.80 -13.13
CA GLU A 499 -1.95 -8.45 -14.08
C GLU A 499 -0.88 -9.55 -14.12
N LEU A 500 -0.62 -10.02 -15.34
CA LEU A 500 0.48 -10.88 -15.70
C LEU A 500 1.53 -10.07 -16.43
N VAL A 501 2.80 -10.31 -16.09
CA VAL A 501 3.93 -9.76 -16.84
C VAL A 501 4.90 -10.87 -17.15
N ARG A 502 5.34 -10.97 -18.40
CA ARG A 502 6.35 -11.93 -18.84
C ARG A 502 7.44 -11.23 -19.64
N SER A 503 8.70 -11.61 -19.40
CA SER A 503 9.81 -11.15 -20.24
C SER A 503 9.93 -11.98 -21.51
N ARG A 504 9.90 -11.30 -22.66
CA ARG A 504 10.23 -11.87 -23.98
C ARG A 504 10.94 -10.78 -24.77
N TYR A 505 12.26 -10.92 -24.86
CA TYR A 505 13.12 -9.94 -25.52
C TYR A 505 12.79 -9.83 -27.01
N MET A 506 12.57 -8.61 -27.47
CA MET A 506 12.42 -8.29 -28.89
C MET A 506 13.09 -6.96 -29.20
N ARG A 507 13.68 -6.81 -30.39
CA ARG A 507 14.02 -5.48 -30.91
C ARG A 507 12.91 -5.01 -31.83
N LEU A 508 12.63 -3.71 -31.79
CA LEU A 508 11.55 -3.14 -32.58
C LEU A 508 11.88 -3.10 -34.09
N ASP A 509 13.16 -3.08 -34.46
CA ASP A 509 13.62 -3.13 -35.85
C ASP A 509 13.57 -4.52 -36.49
N THR A 510 13.46 -5.57 -35.67
CA THR A 510 13.30 -6.97 -36.08
C THR A 510 12.06 -7.57 -35.41
N PHE A 511 11.01 -6.75 -35.33
CA PHE A 511 9.82 -7.04 -34.54
C PHE A 511 9.05 -8.28 -35.05
N ASP A 512 8.99 -9.32 -34.21
CA ASP A 512 8.21 -10.53 -34.47
C ASP A 512 6.80 -10.39 -33.88
N ALA A 513 5.92 -9.80 -34.68
CA ALA A 513 4.54 -9.53 -34.30
C ALA A 513 3.71 -10.80 -34.01
N ALA A 514 4.03 -11.93 -34.68
CA ALA A 514 3.33 -13.19 -34.49
C ALA A 514 3.65 -13.77 -33.09
N SER A 515 4.93 -13.82 -32.75
CA SER A 515 5.41 -14.25 -31.43
C SER A 515 4.93 -13.35 -30.29
N ALA A 516 4.84 -12.03 -30.53
CA ALA A 516 4.29 -11.09 -29.55
C ALA A 516 2.78 -11.32 -29.34
N SER A 517 2.04 -11.56 -30.42
CA SER A 517 0.59 -11.82 -30.36
C SER A 517 0.26 -13.13 -29.66
N GLU A 518 1.04 -14.19 -29.92
CA GLU A 518 0.89 -15.47 -29.24
C GLU A 518 1.11 -15.32 -27.72
N LEU A 519 2.20 -14.65 -27.32
CA LEU A 519 2.49 -14.38 -25.91
C LEU A 519 1.34 -13.61 -25.24
N LEU A 520 0.88 -12.52 -25.87
CA LEU A 520 -0.20 -11.71 -25.33
C LEU A 520 -1.50 -12.51 -25.22
N ALA A 521 -1.82 -13.35 -26.20
CA ALA A 521 -3.02 -14.20 -26.16
C ALA A 521 -2.99 -15.24 -25.05
N GLU A 522 -1.84 -15.90 -24.82
CA GLU A 522 -1.66 -16.81 -23.68
C GLU A 522 -1.87 -16.09 -22.35
N MET A 523 -1.26 -14.91 -22.19
CA MET A 523 -1.40 -14.09 -21.00
C MET A 523 -2.84 -13.60 -20.81
N SER A 524 -3.53 -13.19 -21.87
CA SER A 524 -4.96 -12.83 -21.83
C SER A 524 -5.82 -13.98 -21.33
N ALA A 525 -5.60 -15.20 -21.84
CA ALA A 525 -6.36 -16.37 -21.42
C ALA A 525 -6.13 -16.70 -19.94
N GLU A 526 -4.87 -16.67 -19.48
CA GLU A 526 -4.53 -16.93 -18.08
C GLU A 526 -5.08 -15.86 -17.13
N ALA A 527 -4.92 -14.57 -17.45
CA ALA A 527 -5.46 -13.48 -16.64
C ALA A 527 -6.99 -13.53 -16.58
N THR A 528 -7.65 -13.84 -17.69
CA THR A 528 -9.12 -14.02 -17.74
C THR A 528 -9.56 -15.17 -16.85
N ALA A 529 -8.86 -16.31 -16.87
CA ALA A 529 -9.18 -17.45 -16.02
C ALA A 529 -9.06 -17.13 -14.51
N LEU A 530 -8.13 -16.25 -14.13
CA LEU A 530 -7.95 -15.81 -12.74
C LEU A 530 -8.98 -14.77 -12.30
N VAL A 531 -9.51 -13.96 -13.22
CA VAL A 531 -10.51 -12.92 -12.94
C VAL A 531 -11.94 -13.45 -13.01
N ALA A 532 -12.23 -14.39 -13.92
CA ALA A 532 -13.58 -14.87 -14.21
C ALA A 532 -14.36 -15.39 -12.98
N PRO A 533 -13.75 -16.19 -12.06
CA PRO A 533 -14.43 -16.62 -10.84
C PRO A 533 -14.91 -15.44 -9.97
N GLY A 534 -14.13 -14.35 -9.98
CA GLY A 534 -14.42 -13.15 -9.20
C GLY A 534 -15.31 -12.12 -9.90
N ALA A 535 -15.33 -12.13 -11.23
CA ALA A 535 -16.07 -11.16 -12.03
C ALA A 535 -17.60 -11.29 -11.89
N ARG A 536 -18.11 -12.48 -11.51
CA ARG A 536 -19.56 -12.72 -11.28
C ARG A 536 -20.48 -12.23 -12.40
N GLY A 537 -20.04 -12.36 -13.65
CA GLY A 537 -20.80 -11.92 -14.83
C GLY A 537 -20.70 -10.42 -15.14
N MET A 538 -19.93 -9.64 -14.37
CA MET A 538 -19.55 -8.28 -14.74
C MET A 538 -18.74 -8.30 -16.04
N LYS A 539 -18.94 -7.27 -16.87
CA LYS A 539 -18.12 -7.07 -18.07
C LYS A 539 -16.67 -6.82 -17.67
N THR A 540 -15.76 -7.51 -18.34
CA THR A 540 -14.31 -7.34 -18.17
C THR A 540 -13.72 -6.59 -19.34
N PHE A 541 -12.63 -5.88 -19.10
CA PHE A 541 -11.80 -5.28 -20.14
C PHE A 541 -10.35 -5.73 -19.97
N GLU A 542 -9.59 -5.57 -21.05
CA GLU A 542 -8.19 -5.97 -21.12
C GLU A 542 -7.32 -4.77 -21.48
N ARG A 543 -6.23 -4.59 -20.74
CA ARG A 543 -5.18 -3.60 -21.02
C ARG A 543 -3.88 -4.32 -21.31
N ARG A 544 -3.25 -3.98 -22.44
CA ARG A 544 -1.97 -4.54 -22.90
C ARG A 544 -0.89 -3.48 -22.89
N VAL A 545 0.31 -3.82 -22.44
CA VAL A 545 1.46 -2.90 -22.35
C VAL A 545 2.75 -3.61 -22.76
N ALA A 546 3.62 -2.90 -23.45
CA ALA A 546 5.02 -3.27 -23.67
C ALA A 546 5.94 -2.37 -22.82
N PHE A 547 6.97 -2.97 -22.22
CA PHE A 547 8.02 -2.24 -21.50
C PHE A 547 9.22 -2.09 -22.41
N MET A 548 9.43 -0.85 -22.86
CA MET A 548 10.33 -0.50 -23.95
C MET A 548 11.45 0.41 -23.44
N ARG A 549 12.63 0.34 -24.03
CA ARG A 549 13.74 1.26 -23.78
C ARG A 549 14.65 1.38 -24.99
N TYR A 550 15.50 2.41 -25.01
CA TYR A 550 16.61 2.45 -25.96
C TYR A 550 17.67 1.40 -25.59
N ILE A 551 18.25 0.74 -26.59
CA ILE A 551 19.35 -0.21 -26.36
C ILE A 551 20.49 0.50 -25.61
N GLY A 552 20.97 -0.14 -24.54
CA GLY A 552 22.00 0.39 -23.66
C GLY A 552 21.47 1.16 -22.43
N GLN A 553 20.17 1.47 -22.37
CA GLN A 553 19.57 2.04 -21.17
C GLN A 553 19.24 0.97 -20.12
N GLY A 554 19.20 1.39 -18.85
CA GLY A 554 18.88 0.51 -17.71
C GLY A 554 17.41 0.49 -17.30
N HIS A 555 16.57 1.40 -17.81
CA HIS A 555 15.18 1.58 -17.37
C HIS A 555 14.22 1.58 -18.55
N GLU A 556 13.08 0.91 -18.37
CA GLU A 556 11.98 0.82 -19.31
C GLU A 556 10.90 1.86 -19.01
N ILE A 557 10.23 2.33 -20.06
CA ILE A 557 8.96 3.05 -19.95
C ILE A 557 7.83 2.17 -20.50
N LEU A 558 6.61 2.45 -20.04
CA LEU A 558 5.42 1.72 -20.45
C LEU A 558 4.85 2.30 -21.75
N VAL A 559 4.52 1.44 -22.71
CA VAL A 559 3.84 1.81 -23.96
C VAL A 559 2.58 0.98 -24.10
N VAL A 560 1.43 1.65 -24.18
CA VAL A 560 0.12 0.98 -24.30
C VAL A 560 -0.02 0.36 -25.68
N LEU A 561 -0.47 -0.89 -25.72
CA LEU A 561 -0.67 -1.67 -26.94
C LEU A 561 -2.16 -1.69 -27.32
N PRO A 562 -2.50 -1.82 -28.61
CA PRO A 562 -3.87 -1.97 -29.03
C PRO A 562 -4.47 -3.30 -28.53
N PRO A 563 -5.77 -3.37 -28.19
CA PRO A 563 -6.44 -4.58 -27.70
C PRO A 563 -6.81 -5.53 -28.86
N ARG A 564 -5.84 -5.82 -29.74
CA ARG A 564 -5.94 -6.75 -30.87
C ARG A 564 -4.60 -7.46 -31.08
N PRO A 565 -4.56 -8.56 -31.86
CA PRO A 565 -3.29 -9.10 -32.33
C PRO A 565 -2.43 -8.02 -33.00
N LEU A 566 -1.14 -8.10 -32.74
CA LEU A 566 -0.14 -7.21 -33.34
C LEU A 566 0.24 -7.73 -34.72
N VAL A 567 0.52 -6.80 -35.63
CA VAL A 567 1.01 -7.07 -36.99
C VAL A 567 2.35 -6.36 -37.21
N ALA A 568 3.11 -6.76 -38.23
CA ALA A 568 4.44 -6.21 -38.50
C ALA A 568 4.43 -4.68 -38.66
N SER A 569 3.38 -4.11 -39.26
CA SER A 569 3.23 -2.66 -39.44
C SER A 569 2.98 -1.88 -38.15
N ASP A 570 2.68 -2.56 -37.02
CA ASP A 570 2.53 -1.87 -35.73
C ASP A 570 3.88 -1.36 -35.19
N ALA A 571 5.02 -1.86 -35.68
CA ALA A 571 6.34 -1.47 -35.20
C ALA A 571 6.59 0.06 -35.28
N GLU A 572 6.14 0.71 -36.36
CA GLU A 572 6.27 2.17 -36.53
C GLU A 572 5.38 2.93 -35.54
N ALA A 573 4.15 2.47 -35.33
CA ALA A 573 3.22 3.08 -34.38
C ALA A 573 3.73 2.94 -32.93
N LEU A 574 4.32 1.78 -32.60
CA LEU A 574 4.95 1.53 -31.30
C LEU A 574 6.18 2.41 -31.08
N ARG A 575 7.00 2.63 -32.11
CA ARG A 575 8.12 3.58 -32.06
C ARG A 575 7.63 4.98 -31.75
N ALA A 576 6.64 5.47 -32.51
CA ALA A 576 6.10 6.81 -32.31
C ALA A 576 5.47 6.98 -30.92
N ALA A 577 4.77 5.96 -30.42
CA ALA A 577 4.21 5.97 -29.06
C ALA A 577 5.32 6.02 -28.00
N TYR A 578 6.35 5.17 -28.14
CA TYR A 578 7.51 5.16 -27.25
C TYR A 578 8.22 6.52 -27.23
N GLU A 579 8.53 7.11 -28.39
CA GLU A 579 9.27 8.37 -28.47
C GLU A 579 8.47 9.54 -27.89
N ARG A 580 7.15 9.56 -28.10
CA ARG A 580 6.25 10.54 -27.45
C ARG A 580 6.27 10.39 -25.93
N ASP A 581 6.09 9.18 -25.42
CA ASP A 581 5.99 8.93 -23.97
C ASP A 581 7.35 9.14 -23.28
N TYR A 582 8.46 8.83 -23.98
CA TYR A 582 9.83 9.13 -23.54
C TYR A 582 10.10 10.63 -23.48
N ALA A 583 9.69 11.39 -24.52
CA ALA A 583 9.84 12.85 -24.53
C ALA A 583 9.00 13.53 -23.44
N ALA A 584 7.84 12.98 -23.07
CA ALA A 584 7.04 13.49 -21.96
C ALA A 584 7.76 13.36 -20.60
N LEU A 585 8.61 12.34 -20.43
CA LEU A 585 9.36 12.11 -19.19
C LEU A 585 10.72 12.83 -19.14
N PHE A 586 11.39 12.97 -20.28
CA PHE A 586 12.79 13.44 -20.34
C PHE A 586 13.00 14.70 -21.19
N GLU A 587 11.94 15.29 -21.74
CA GLU A 587 11.93 16.47 -22.63
C GLU A 587 12.76 16.32 -23.91
N ARG A 588 13.18 15.10 -24.26
CA ARG A 588 13.93 14.77 -25.48
C ARG A 588 13.73 13.30 -25.83
N HIS A 589 13.95 12.94 -27.09
CA HIS A 589 14.15 11.54 -27.52
C HIS A 589 15.59 11.37 -28.05
N ILE A 590 16.05 10.13 -28.25
CA ILE A 590 17.39 9.83 -28.77
C ILE A 590 17.25 9.48 -30.27
N PRO A 591 17.62 10.39 -31.20
CA PRO A 591 17.46 10.14 -32.62
C PRO A 591 18.21 8.88 -33.07
N ASN A 592 17.58 8.07 -33.91
CA ASN A 592 18.15 6.85 -34.50
C ASN A 592 18.58 5.75 -33.52
N ALA A 593 18.30 5.90 -32.22
CA ALA A 593 18.58 4.83 -31.27
C ALA A 593 17.61 3.65 -31.49
N ALA A 594 18.17 2.44 -31.49
CA ALA A 594 17.39 1.22 -31.54
C ALA A 594 16.57 1.07 -30.25
N ILE A 595 15.35 0.55 -30.38
CA ILE A 595 14.42 0.34 -29.27
C ILE A 595 14.26 -1.17 -29.06
N GLU A 596 14.31 -1.59 -27.81
CA GLU A 596 14.09 -2.96 -27.38
C GLU A 596 12.91 -3.06 -26.42
N ILE A 597 12.21 -4.20 -26.48
CA ILE A 597 11.10 -4.58 -25.62
C ILE A 597 11.58 -5.71 -24.72
N LEU A 598 11.46 -5.52 -23.41
CA LEU A 598 12.00 -6.45 -22.41
C LEU A 598 10.89 -7.33 -21.83
N SER A 599 9.75 -6.72 -21.54
CA SER A 599 8.60 -7.36 -20.90
C SER A 599 7.29 -6.91 -21.53
N TRP A 600 6.29 -7.78 -21.41
CA TRP A 600 4.93 -7.60 -21.88
C TRP A 600 3.99 -7.77 -20.70
N SER A 601 2.95 -6.95 -20.61
CA SER A 601 1.93 -7.03 -19.57
C SER A 601 0.54 -7.15 -20.19
N VAL A 602 -0.26 -8.01 -19.57
CA VAL A 602 -1.71 -8.10 -19.78
C VAL A 602 -2.39 -8.00 -18.44
N GLN A 603 -3.26 -7.01 -18.30
CA GLN A 603 -4.15 -6.85 -17.17
C GLN A 603 -5.58 -7.10 -17.64
N VAL A 604 -6.27 -8.01 -16.97
CA VAL A 604 -7.72 -8.19 -17.10
C VAL A 604 -8.37 -7.64 -15.83
N SER A 605 -9.44 -6.86 -15.99
CA SER A 605 -10.13 -6.20 -14.88
C SER A 605 -11.64 -6.15 -15.14
N THR A 606 -12.44 -6.25 -14.08
CA THR A 606 -13.86 -5.87 -14.14
C THR A 606 -13.99 -4.37 -14.42
N GLU A 607 -14.99 -3.98 -15.20
CA GLU A 607 -15.30 -2.58 -15.47
C GLU A 607 -15.88 -1.92 -14.21
N THR A 608 -15.19 -0.89 -13.71
CA THR A 608 -15.68 -0.03 -12.62
C THR A 608 -16.14 1.29 -13.21
N SER A 609 -17.39 1.66 -12.99
CA SER A 609 -17.87 3.00 -13.36
C SER A 609 -17.24 4.04 -12.42
N LEU A 610 -16.67 5.09 -13.02
CA LEU A 610 -16.34 6.27 -12.23
C LEU A 610 -17.64 6.84 -11.64
N PRO A 611 -17.62 7.27 -10.37
CA PRO A 611 -18.79 7.92 -9.80
C PRO A 611 -19.08 9.22 -10.56
N ALA A 612 -20.36 9.55 -10.70
CA ALA A 612 -20.75 10.81 -11.32
C ALA A 612 -20.16 11.99 -10.55
N VAL A 613 -19.72 13.02 -11.29
CA VAL A 613 -19.30 14.29 -10.69
C VAL A 613 -20.50 14.87 -9.96
N GLN A 614 -20.30 15.25 -8.71
CA GLN A 614 -21.37 15.78 -7.89
C GLN A 614 -21.81 17.18 -8.37
N GLY A 615 -23.09 17.47 -8.17
CA GLY A 615 -23.62 18.82 -8.37
C GLY A 615 -23.24 19.78 -7.24
N ALA A 616 -23.65 21.04 -7.38
CA ALA A 616 -23.49 22.03 -6.32
C ALA A 616 -24.30 21.64 -5.08
N ALA A 617 -23.72 21.80 -3.90
CA ALA A 617 -24.46 21.65 -2.64
C ALA A 617 -25.48 22.82 -2.50
N PRO A 618 -26.64 22.57 -1.89
CA PRO A 618 -27.61 23.64 -1.62
C PRO A 618 -27.02 24.66 -0.65
N THR A 619 -27.38 25.93 -0.77
CA THR A 619 -27.00 26.92 0.23
C THR A 619 -27.83 26.70 1.50
N VAL A 620 -27.17 26.44 2.63
CA VAL A 620 -27.81 26.29 3.94
C VAL A 620 -27.27 27.34 4.92
N PRO A 621 -27.99 27.61 6.03
CA PRO A 621 -27.49 28.50 7.08
C PRO A 621 -26.11 28.09 7.62
N ALA A 622 -25.39 29.04 8.20
CA ALA A 622 -24.10 28.78 8.82
C ALA A 622 -24.21 27.69 9.90
N ALA A 623 -23.22 26.82 9.95
CA ALA A 623 -23.20 25.72 10.92
C ALA A 623 -23.18 26.27 12.36
N VAL A 624 -23.92 25.63 13.26
CA VAL A 624 -23.91 25.93 14.70
C VAL A 624 -22.92 25.00 15.41
N PRO A 625 -21.91 25.53 16.11
CA PRO A 625 -21.01 24.70 16.91
C PRO A 625 -21.76 23.96 18.01
N VAL A 626 -21.37 22.72 18.28
CA VAL A 626 -21.88 21.95 19.44
C VAL A 626 -21.17 22.33 20.75
N GLY A 627 -20.04 23.03 20.65
CA GLY A 627 -19.24 23.44 21.78
C GLY A 627 -18.00 24.21 21.35
N ARG A 628 -17.09 24.42 22.29
CA ARG A 628 -15.78 25.04 22.08
C ARG A 628 -14.71 24.21 22.77
N ARG A 629 -13.50 24.22 22.23
CA ARG A 629 -12.34 23.54 22.80
C ARG A 629 -11.14 24.48 22.82
N ALA A 630 -10.42 24.49 23.93
CA ALA A 630 -9.16 25.21 24.03
C ALA A 630 -8.12 24.50 23.16
N VAL A 631 -7.54 25.23 22.20
CA VAL A 631 -6.50 24.76 21.29
C VAL A 631 -5.29 25.67 21.40
N PHE A 632 -4.12 25.09 21.63
CA PHE A 632 -2.87 25.85 21.65
C PHE A 632 -2.38 26.11 20.23
N ASP A 633 -2.29 27.39 19.84
CA ASP A 633 -1.68 27.80 18.57
C ASP A 633 -0.21 28.19 18.80
N GLY A 634 0.71 27.32 18.40
CA GLY A 634 2.14 27.56 18.56
C GLY A 634 2.71 28.65 17.66
N ARG A 635 1.97 29.18 16.67
CA ARG A 635 2.41 30.38 15.93
C ARG A 635 2.25 31.65 16.74
N SER A 636 1.10 31.79 17.41
CA SER A 636 0.85 32.92 18.30
C SER A 636 1.39 32.71 19.71
N GLY A 637 1.70 31.45 20.08
CA GLY A 637 2.10 31.05 21.43
C GLY A 637 0.96 31.14 22.44
N ARG A 638 -0.30 31.10 21.97
CA ARG A 638 -1.49 31.34 22.80
C ARG A 638 -2.53 30.24 22.62
N THR A 639 -3.21 29.93 23.71
CA THR A 639 -4.41 29.09 23.68
C THR A 639 -5.61 29.91 23.22
N THR A 640 -6.37 29.36 22.28
CA THR A 640 -7.57 29.98 21.73
C THR A 640 -8.75 29.02 21.86
N ASP A 641 -9.93 29.54 22.18
CA ASP A 641 -11.14 28.73 22.15
C ASP A 641 -11.62 28.57 20.70
N VAL A 642 -11.63 27.33 20.22
CA VAL A 642 -11.97 26.96 18.85
C VAL A 642 -13.37 26.34 18.82
N PRO A 643 -14.28 26.77 17.92
CA PRO A 643 -15.59 26.13 17.75
C PRO A 643 -15.44 24.67 17.31
N VAL A 644 -16.24 23.80 17.92
CA VAL A 644 -16.31 22.37 17.59
C VAL A 644 -17.65 22.07 16.93
N TYR A 645 -17.60 21.40 15.79
CA TYR A 645 -18.77 20.92 15.05
C TYR A 645 -18.80 19.39 15.06
N ARG A 646 -20.00 18.82 15.00
CA ARG A 646 -20.20 17.38 14.83
C ARG A 646 -20.57 17.08 13.39
N ARG A 647 -19.82 16.19 12.72
CA ARG A 647 -19.98 15.93 11.28
C ARG A 647 -21.38 15.48 10.90
N ASP A 648 -22.00 14.62 11.71
CA ASP A 648 -23.37 14.12 11.54
C ASP A 648 -24.45 15.22 11.62
N ARG A 649 -24.09 16.41 12.12
CA ARG A 649 -24.97 17.59 12.23
C ARG A 649 -24.66 18.67 11.19
N LEU A 650 -23.72 18.43 10.28
CA LEU A 650 -23.36 19.36 9.21
C LEU A 650 -24.00 18.92 7.88
N PRO A 651 -25.16 19.49 7.50
CA PRO A 651 -25.75 19.18 6.20
C PRO A 651 -24.87 19.70 5.05
N SER A 652 -25.00 19.07 3.88
CA SER A 652 -24.38 19.56 2.65
C SER A 652 -24.70 21.04 2.42
N GLY A 653 -23.66 21.80 2.05
CA GLY A 653 -23.70 23.23 1.87
C GLY A 653 -23.30 24.06 3.09
N SER A 654 -23.16 23.43 4.26
CA SER A 654 -22.74 24.14 5.49
C SER A 654 -21.39 24.81 5.26
N THR A 655 -21.23 26.06 5.68
CA THR A 655 -19.98 26.81 5.56
C THR A 655 -19.49 27.29 6.94
N PHE A 656 -18.17 27.32 7.12
CA PHE A 656 -17.52 27.79 8.34
C PHE A 656 -16.05 28.16 8.07
N SER A 657 -15.47 28.94 8.97
CA SER A 657 -14.13 29.50 8.83
C SER A 657 -13.22 28.96 9.92
N GLY A 658 -11.97 28.62 9.58
CA GLY A 658 -10.97 28.31 10.59
C GLY A 658 -10.59 29.52 11.47
N PRO A 659 -10.09 29.32 12.70
CA PRO A 659 -9.83 28.02 13.30
C PRO A 659 -11.13 27.29 13.70
N ALA A 660 -11.24 26.00 13.38
CA ALA A 660 -12.40 25.17 13.71
C ALA A 660 -11.99 23.68 13.82
N ILE A 661 -12.76 22.91 14.60
CA ILE A 661 -12.64 21.44 14.65
C ILE A 661 -13.95 20.83 14.18
N VAL A 662 -13.88 19.87 13.26
CA VAL A 662 -15.02 18.99 12.93
C VAL A 662 -14.72 17.61 13.47
N ALA A 663 -15.47 17.18 14.48
CA ALA A 663 -15.32 15.87 15.11
C ALA A 663 -16.27 14.83 14.50
N GLU A 664 -15.74 13.63 14.32
CA GLU A 664 -16.45 12.40 13.98
C GLU A 664 -15.86 11.25 14.82
N ASP A 665 -16.54 10.10 14.89
CA ASP A 665 -16.16 9.07 15.88
C ASP A 665 -14.77 8.47 15.60
N GLU A 666 -14.33 8.49 14.34
CA GLU A 666 -13.10 7.85 13.90
C GLU A 666 -11.91 8.83 13.75
N THR A 667 -12.16 10.15 13.71
CA THR A 667 -11.13 11.18 13.53
C THR A 667 -11.63 12.58 13.90
N SER A 668 -10.72 13.57 13.89
CA SER A 668 -11.08 14.99 14.00
C SER A 668 -10.36 15.77 12.91
N THR A 669 -11.09 16.63 12.22
CA THR A 669 -10.52 17.51 11.19
C THR A 669 -10.20 18.85 11.82
N TYR A 670 -8.93 19.23 11.85
CA TYR A 670 -8.51 20.56 12.28
C TYR A 670 -8.39 21.50 11.09
N ILE A 671 -9.13 22.60 11.13
CA ILE A 671 -9.14 23.61 10.07
C ILE A 671 -8.41 24.82 10.61
N SER A 672 -7.24 25.11 10.06
CA SER A 672 -6.42 26.26 10.48
C SER A 672 -7.06 27.59 10.05
N ALA A 673 -6.60 28.69 10.66
CA ALA A 673 -7.03 30.04 10.29
C ALA A 673 -6.76 30.40 8.80
N SER A 674 -5.89 29.65 8.12
CA SER A 674 -5.57 29.85 6.70
C SER A 674 -6.64 29.31 5.75
N PHE A 675 -7.67 28.61 6.24
CA PHE A 675 -8.70 28.00 5.40
C PHE A 675 -10.11 28.50 5.75
N THR A 676 -10.97 28.52 4.72
CA THR A 676 -12.43 28.43 4.88
C THR A 676 -12.86 27.02 4.48
N ALA A 677 -13.94 26.53 5.06
CA ALA A 677 -14.43 25.18 4.83
C ALA A 677 -15.91 25.17 4.47
N HIS A 678 -16.31 24.19 3.67
CA HIS A 678 -17.71 23.87 3.44
C HIS A 678 -17.93 22.36 3.33
N ILE A 679 -19.17 21.93 3.50
CA ILE A 679 -19.57 20.54 3.21
C ILE A 679 -20.12 20.48 1.78
N ASP A 680 -19.56 19.63 0.94
CA ASP A 680 -20.05 19.48 -0.44
C ASP A 680 -21.28 18.55 -0.54
N ALA A 681 -21.75 18.30 -1.76
CA ALA A 681 -22.94 17.47 -2.00
C ALA A 681 -22.73 15.99 -1.66
N SER A 682 -21.49 15.52 -1.62
CA SER A 682 -21.10 14.16 -1.19
C SER A 682 -20.82 14.07 0.31
N GLY A 683 -20.94 15.19 1.03
CA GLY A 683 -20.66 15.26 2.45
C GLY A 683 -19.17 15.37 2.80
N CYS A 684 -18.29 15.65 1.82
CA CYS A 684 -16.88 15.91 2.11
C CYS A 684 -16.69 17.29 2.75
N ILE A 685 -15.75 17.40 3.68
CA ILE A 685 -15.27 18.71 4.16
C ILE A 685 -14.26 19.21 3.14
N VAL A 686 -14.56 20.32 2.50
CA VAL A 686 -13.70 20.93 1.50
C VAL A 686 -13.15 22.23 2.06
N MET A 687 -11.84 22.26 2.30
CA MET A 687 -11.11 23.42 2.78
C MET A 687 -10.46 24.14 1.60
N ASN A 688 -10.78 25.42 1.43
CA ASN A 688 -10.14 26.29 0.46
C ASN A 688 -9.25 27.28 1.19
N ARG A 689 -8.01 27.44 0.71
CA ARG A 689 -7.08 28.41 1.27
C ARG A 689 -7.62 29.82 1.06
N ARG A 690 -7.56 30.65 2.10
CA ARG A 690 -7.93 32.07 1.97
C ARG A 690 -6.92 32.76 1.05
N ALA A 691 -7.41 33.61 0.16
CA ALA A 691 -6.56 34.60 -0.49
C ALA A 691 -5.96 35.46 0.62
N GLY A 692 -4.63 35.50 0.68
CA GLY A 692 -3.87 36.30 1.65
C GLY A 692 -3.97 37.78 1.40
#